data_AF-A0A9E3XAL2-F1
#
_entry.id   AF-A0A9E3XAL2-F1
#
_cell.length_a   1.000
_cell.length_b   1.000
_cell.length_c   1.000
_cell.angle_alpha   90.00
_cell.angle_beta   90.00
_cell.angle_gamma   90.00
#
_symmetry.space_group_name_H-M   'P 1'
#
loop_
_entity.id
_entity.type
_entity.pdbx_description
1 polymer ?
#
loop_
_entity_poly.entity_id
_entity_poly.type
_entity_poly.pdbx_seq_one_letter_code
_entity_poly.pdbx_strand_id
1 'polypeptide(L)'
;MDFFLLTKLSIPHLNNAALSILTAIYLFSSQRDSKSRKFLAMFFVLFSFYFISLFLVHSTLSVWAMRSARLSSMFIMLSLIPLMLFAYHIPVNIHPRESRLMVIAVSIVGLMALTDTLINLAGAEPFNPLRIWNNPLLPVLFIAWTIVLLLRKATLLAWDPQLIDPHPDNHDNGKRLPQPIAKSREIVEKLRYPRSRQARTLRAFAVAMILLIMIPFLPLVERFGFILSEVFLFLINLSGLLFLLGFTFYYFESGLERSSLAVKFIGFNIFMMMIILSGIGFLTIQAFERDYDENRQLELQLLADALLDEQDLNAIKNTVYMASQPLKSSKTDPPIRVLHSTASDMTQHGFTEAVLDSVVKKWFIPEIFREARQNPGLPARQIKQNVLQRIDRSILLDQHIAIFSEADIYEIKAQLQHTVYLTESEGQRLCAVFSYLAFRRYSHEYTLYFTILILLSAALILTVFTLFFRRRFIRPLTDLISGVNRVNAGHFDVRVPVQYENEIGYLTHSFNDMIASINKAGQQLQQYARELESKVEERTRQLADTNTALEEKNEALTRTLRELREAQSKLLMQEKMAMLGNLIAGITHEINTPVGVLNSFVSLASHATAKIRAIQSNPETPESVRNHPGLLKTLQILETNCQTASTAERRISQIVRSLKNFV
;
A
#
# COMPACT_ATOMS: atom_id res chain seq x y z
N MET A 1 48.58 24.63 -5.62
CA MET A 1 47.46 23.77 -6.04
C MET A 1 46.23 24.12 -5.19
N ASP A 2 45.99 25.42 -4.92
CA ASP A 2 45.27 25.83 -3.71
C ASP A 2 43.89 26.42 -4.04
N PHE A 3 43.28 25.90 -5.10
CA PHE A 3 42.02 26.40 -5.62
C PHE A 3 40.81 25.84 -4.84
N PHE A 4 40.98 24.73 -4.14
CA PHE A 4 39.91 23.94 -3.56
C PHE A 4 40.16 23.69 -2.07
N LEU A 5 39.39 24.37 -1.21
CA LEU A 5 39.50 24.29 0.24
C LEU A 5 38.09 24.11 0.82
N LEU A 6 37.85 22.97 1.47
CA LEU A 6 36.56 22.64 2.09
C LEU A 6 36.22 23.62 3.22
N THR A 7 34.92 23.86 3.43
CA THR A 7 34.39 24.76 4.47
C THR A 7 33.27 24.10 5.27
N LYS A 8 32.85 24.74 6.36
CA LYS A 8 31.65 24.34 7.12
C LYS A 8 30.38 24.25 6.28
N LEU A 9 30.33 24.96 5.15
CA LEU A 9 29.16 25.08 4.29
C LEU A 9 29.22 24.09 3.12
N SER A 10 30.41 23.66 2.72
CA SER A 10 30.55 22.74 1.59
C SER A 10 30.08 21.32 1.93
N ILE A 11 30.35 20.80 3.14
CA ILE A 11 29.96 19.43 3.53
C ILE A 11 28.43 19.21 3.47
N PRO A 12 27.57 20.07 4.05
CA PRO A 12 26.13 19.90 3.95
C PRO A 12 25.60 19.91 2.51
N HIS A 13 26.17 20.75 1.64
CA HIS A 13 25.80 20.78 0.22
C HIS A 13 26.19 19.49 -0.50
N LEU A 14 27.38 18.95 -0.21
CA LEU A 14 27.81 17.66 -0.77
C LEU A 14 26.87 16.52 -0.34
N ASN A 15 26.42 16.53 0.92
CA ASN A 15 25.47 15.54 1.42
C ASN A 15 24.12 15.64 0.69
N ASN A 16 23.58 16.84 0.56
CA ASN A 16 22.33 17.07 -0.16
C ASN A 16 22.44 16.69 -1.66
N ALA A 17 23.59 16.93 -2.29
CA ALA A 17 23.89 16.47 -3.64
C ALA A 17 23.90 14.93 -3.74
N ALA A 18 24.57 14.24 -2.81
CA ALA A 18 24.62 12.79 -2.78
C ALA A 18 23.23 12.17 -2.61
N LEU A 19 22.42 12.70 -1.69
CA LEU A 19 21.06 12.21 -1.43
C LEU A 19 20.13 12.42 -2.64
N SER A 20 20.21 13.58 -3.29
CA SER A 20 19.43 13.86 -4.50
C SER A 20 19.84 12.95 -5.67
N ILE A 21 21.15 12.69 -5.86
CA ILE A 21 21.64 11.73 -6.86
C ILE A 21 21.11 10.32 -6.57
N LEU A 22 21.24 9.83 -5.33
CA LEU A 22 20.76 8.51 -4.95
C LEU A 22 19.26 8.36 -5.19
N THR A 23 18.49 9.40 -4.86
CA THR A 23 17.04 9.42 -5.10
C THR A 23 16.72 9.39 -6.59
N ALA A 24 17.45 10.15 -7.41
CA ALA A 24 17.29 10.13 -8.87
C ALA A 24 17.61 8.74 -9.46
N ILE A 25 18.74 8.13 -9.08
CA ILE A 25 19.14 6.79 -9.53
C ILE A 25 18.07 5.76 -9.17
N TYR A 26 17.57 5.80 -7.93
CA TYR A 26 16.50 4.91 -7.50
C TYR A 26 15.25 5.07 -8.38
N LEU A 27 14.80 6.30 -8.61
CA LEU A 27 13.61 6.58 -9.42
C LEU A 27 13.79 6.10 -10.87
N PHE A 28 14.98 6.21 -11.45
CA PHE A 28 15.28 5.67 -12.77
C PHE A 28 15.34 4.13 -12.80
N SER A 29 15.78 3.49 -11.71
CA SER A 29 15.95 2.03 -11.63
C SER A 29 14.65 1.24 -11.42
N SER A 30 13.54 1.89 -11.04
CA SER A 30 12.28 1.19 -10.75
C SER A 30 11.56 0.68 -12.01
N GLN A 31 10.94 -0.50 -11.93
CA GLN A 31 10.46 -1.29 -13.08
C GLN A 31 9.24 -0.76 -13.86
N ARG A 32 8.41 0.12 -13.29
CA ARG A 32 7.24 0.70 -14.03
C ARG A 32 7.68 1.93 -14.83
N ASP A 33 7.12 2.25 -15.99
CA ASP A 33 7.39 3.54 -16.65
C ASP A 33 6.24 4.53 -16.41
N SER A 34 6.54 5.74 -15.93
CA SER A 34 5.55 6.79 -15.66
C SER A 34 6.14 8.18 -15.92
N LYS A 35 5.38 9.04 -16.63
CA LYS A 35 5.76 10.44 -16.89
C LYS A 35 6.04 11.21 -15.59
N SER A 36 5.18 11.05 -14.58
CA SER A 36 5.33 11.70 -13.28
C SER A 36 6.64 11.31 -12.61
N ARG A 37 7.07 10.06 -12.74
CA ARG A 37 8.35 9.60 -12.21
C ARG A 37 9.54 10.19 -12.96
N LYS A 38 9.50 10.22 -14.29
CA LYS A 38 10.57 10.84 -15.10
C LYS A 38 10.75 12.31 -14.73
N PHE A 39 9.65 13.06 -14.57
CA PHE A 39 9.71 14.43 -14.07
C PHE A 39 10.33 14.49 -12.68
N LEU A 40 9.90 13.62 -11.75
CA LEU A 40 10.47 13.60 -10.41
C LEU A 40 11.97 13.26 -10.39
N ALA A 41 12.41 12.29 -11.17
CA ALA A 41 13.82 11.95 -11.30
C ALA A 41 14.62 13.12 -11.86
N MET A 42 14.10 13.80 -12.89
CA MET A 42 14.70 15.01 -13.46
C MET A 42 14.78 16.16 -12.44
N PHE A 43 13.78 16.32 -11.57
CA PHE A 43 13.84 17.27 -10.45
C PHE A 43 15.06 17.00 -9.58
N PHE A 44 15.23 15.76 -9.12
CA PHE A 44 16.37 15.42 -8.25
C PHE A 44 17.72 15.52 -8.94
N VAL A 45 17.80 15.28 -10.26
CA VAL A 45 19.03 15.53 -11.03
C VAL A 45 19.36 17.03 -11.07
N LEU A 46 18.39 17.89 -11.38
CA LEU A 46 18.63 19.34 -11.41
C LEU A 46 18.92 19.90 -10.01
N PHE A 47 18.26 19.34 -8.99
CA PHE A 47 18.48 19.69 -7.60
C PHE A 47 19.86 19.22 -7.09
N SER A 48 20.40 18.11 -7.62
CA SER A 48 21.78 17.72 -7.31
C SER A 48 22.80 18.67 -7.93
N PHE A 49 22.58 19.11 -9.17
CA PHE A 49 23.42 20.14 -9.80
C PHE A 49 23.38 21.47 -9.02
N TYR A 50 22.22 21.86 -8.48
CA TYR A 50 22.10 23.01 -7.59
C TYR A 50 23.03 22.89 -6.37
N PHE A 51 22.98 21.75 -5.66
CA PHE A 51 23.83 21.52 -4.50
C PHE A 51 25.32 21.37 -4.84
N ILE A 52 25.67 20.75 -5.97
CA ILE A 52 27.05 20.70 -6.47
C ILE A 52 27.55 22.11 -6.78
N SER A 53 26.71 22.97 -7.37
CA SER A 53 27.06 24.37 -7.62
C SER A 53 27.34 25.10 -6.32
N LEU A 54 26.47 24.96 -5.29
CA LEU A 54 26.71 25.55 -3.97
C LEU A 54 27.97 25.00 -3.29
N PHE A 55 28.22 23.70 -3.42
CA PHE A 55 29.45 23.08 -2.93
C PHE A 55 30.69 23.72 -3.57
N LEU A 56 30.67 23.93 -4.89
CA LEU A 56 31.77 24.58 -5.62
C LEU A 56 31.93 26.06 -5.23
N VAL A 57 30.84 26.80 -5.02
CA VAL A 57 30.89 28.20 -4.54
C VAL A 57 31.65 28.25 -3.22
N HIS A 58 31.25 27.44 -2.25
CA HIS A 58 31.82 27.51 -0.90
C HIS A 58 33.20 26.85 -0.81
N SER A 59 33.57 25.96 -1.75
CA SER A 59 34.86 25.27 -1.75
C SER A 59 35.95 25.98 -2.56
N THR A 60 35.61 26.95 -3.40
CA THR A 60 36.59 27.62 -4.29
C THR A 60 36.77 29.09 -3.94
N LEU A 61 38.01 29.58 -4.07
CA LEU A 61 38.39 30.97 -3.74
C LEU A 61 38.43 31.91 -4.97
N SER A 62 38.03 31.44 -6.14
CA SER A 62 38.29 32.14 -7.41
C SER A 62 37.05 32.84 -7.97
N VAL A 63 37.23 33.61 -9.05
CA VAL A 63 36.14 34.17 -9.89
C VAL A 63 35.11 33.10 -10.31
N TRP A 64 35.48 31.82 -10.34
CA TRP A 64 34.53 30.72 -10.54
C TRP A 64 33.50 30.57 -9.41
N ALA A 65 33.82 30.95 -8.17
CA ALA A 65 32.87 30.99 -7.06
C ALA A 65 31.72 32.00 -7.34
N MET A 66 32.05 33.19 -7.83
CA MET A 66 31.05 34.18 -8.25
C MET A 66 30.19 33.68 -9.43
N ARG A 67 30.80 32.99 -10.40
CA ARG A 67 30.08 32.38 -11.54
C ARG A 67 29.18 31.22 -11.09
N SER A 68 29.59 30.44 -10.10
CA SER A 68 28.82 29.30 -9.57
C SER A 68 27.64 29.71 -8.69
N ALA A 69 27.66 30.90 -8.07
CA ALA A 69 26.47 31.47 -7.43
C ALA A 69 25.34 31.72 -8.45
N ARG A 70 25.69 32.16 -9.67
CA ARG A 70 24.74 32.38 -10.78
C ARG A 70 24.22 31.07 -11.38
N LEU A 71 25.08 30.05 -11.47
CA LEU A 71 24.66 28.69 -11.86
C LEU A 71 23.70 28.08 -10.84
N SER A 72 23.89 28.35 -9.55
CA SER A 72 22.99 27.90 -8.49
C SER A 72 21.56 28.43 -8.69
N SER A 73 21.39 29.73 -8.96
CA SER A 73 20.07 30.31 -9.28
C SER A 73 19.45 29.75 -10.56
N MET A 74 20.26 29.31 -11.52
CA MET A 74 19.75 28.66 -12.73
C MET A 74 19.21 27.25 -12.42
N PHE A 75 19.97 26.44 -11.67
CA PHE A 75 19.58 25.07 -11.34
C PHE A 75 18.36 25.01 -10.42
N ILE A 76 18.21 25.94 -9.47
CA ILE A 76 17.00 25.99 -8.64
C ILE A 76 15.76 26.26 -9.50
N MET A 77 15.85 27.19 -10.45
CA MET A 77 14.74 27.51 -11.35
C MET A 77 14.40 26.38 -12.31
N LEU A 78 15.43 25.77 -12.91
CA LEU A 78 15.25 24.59 -13.75
C LEU A 78 14.65 23.42 -12.96
N SER A 79 14.96 23.26 -11.67
CA SER A 79 14.39 22.21 -10.82
C SER A 79 12.89 22.43 -10.52
N LEU A 80 12.41 23.68 -10.43
CA LEU A 80 10.98 23.94 -10.18
C LEU A 80 10.08 23.45 -11.34
N ILE A 81 10.63 23.36 -12.56
CA ILE A 81 9.93 22.89 -13.75
C ILE A 81 9.45 21.43 -13.62
N PRO A 82 10.34 20.42 -13.52
CA PRO A 82 9.94 19.04 -13.31
C PRO A 82 9.10 18.84 -12.05
N LEU A 83 9.33 19.62 -11.00
CA LEU A 83 8.56 19.53 -9.76
C LEU A 83 7.09 19.93 -9.97
N MET A 84 6.83 21.01 -10.70
CA MET A 84 5.47 21.39 -11.10
C MET A 84 4.84 20.35 -12.04
N LEU A 85 5.61 19.84 -13.01
CA LEU A 85 5.13 18.80 -13.92
C LEU A 85 4.78 17.50 -13.19
N PHE A 86 5.57 17.14 -12.19
CA PHE A 86 5.29 16.05 -11.27
C PHE A 86 3.97 16.28 -10.53
N ALA A 87 3.77 17.45 -9.89
CA ALA A 87 2.53 17.77 -9.19
C ALA A 87 1.30 17.64 -10.11
N TYR A 88 1.46 17.93 -11.40
CA TYR A 88 0.39 17.81 -12.39
C TYR A 88 0.14 16.39 -12.89
N HIS A 89 1.17 15.56 -13.02
CA HIS A 89 1.03 14.22 -13.58
C HIS A 89 0.84 13.14 -12.52
N ILE A 90 1.13 13.41 -11.24
CA ILE A 90 0.90 12.45 -10.17
C ILE A 90 -0.55 12.53 -9.61
N PRO A 91 -1.25 11.40 -9.42
CA PRO A 91 -1.15 10.11 -10.14
C PRO A 91 -1.94 10.09 -11.46
N VAL A 92 -2.93 10.98 -11.63
CA VAL A 92 -3.76 11.14 -12.84
C VAL A 92 -3.88 12.63 -13.17
N ASN A 93 -3.79 12.96 -14.46
CA ASN A 93 -3.91 14.33 -14.95
C ASN A 93 -5.39 14.69 -15.18
N ILE A 94 -6.02 15.32 -14.20
CA ILE A 94 -7.46 15.70 -14.22
C ILE A 94 -7.73 16.85 -15.23
N HIS A 95 -6.73 17.65 -15.58
CA HIS A 95 -6.89 18.88 -16.35
C HIS A 95 -5.79 19.02 -17.44
N PRO A 96 -5.82 18.20 -18.51
CA PRO A 96 -4.72 18.08 -19.48
C PRO A 96 -4.48 19.30 -20.38
N ARG A 97 -5.41 20.27 -20.43
CA ARG A 97 -5.22 21.55 -21.16
C ARG A 97 -4.44 22.54 -20.31
N GLU A 98 -4.86 22.73 -19.06
CA GLU A 98 -4.13 23.52 -18.06
C GLU A 98 -2.71 22.99 -17.87
N SER A 99 -2.51 21.66 -17.83
CA SER A 99 -1.16 21.08 -17.72
C SER A 99 -0.23 21.54 -18.85
N ARG A 100 -0.73 21.57 -20.09
CA ARG A 100 0.04 21.93 -21.28
C ARG A 100 0.39 23.41 -21.28
N LEU A 101 -0.58 24.27 -20.96
CA LEU A 101 -0.34 25.71 -20.81
C LEU A 101 0.68 25.99 -19.71
N MET A 102 0.59 25.27 -18.60
CA MET A 102 1.53 25.38 -17.49
C MET A 102 2.93 24.93 -17.90
N VAL A 103 3.08 23.81 -18.63
CA VAL A 103 4.38 23.38 -19.18
C VAL A 103 5.00 24.49 -20.02
N ILE A 104 4.22 25.10 -20.91
CA ILE A 104 4.70 26.16 -21.80
C ILE A 104 5.14 27.38 -20.98
N ALA A 105 4.28 27.87 -20.07
CA ALA A 105 4.58 29.03 -19.24
C ALA A 105 5.85 28.84 -18.38
N VAL A 106 5.96 27.67 -17.74
CA VAL A 106 7.10 27.32 -16.89
C VAL A 106 8.38 27.11 -17.70
N SER A 107 8.27 26.55 -18.91
CA SER A 107 9.42 26.39 -19.82
C SER A 107 9.93 27.74 -20.35
N ILE A 108 9.03 28.68 -20.65
CA ILE A 108 9.40 30.06 -21.03
C ILE A 108 10.15 30.75 -19.89
N VAL A 109 9.63 30.64 -18.66
CA VAL A 109 10.29 31.16 -17.45
C VAL A 109 11.67 30.54 -17.24
N GLY A 110 11.79 29.22 -17.39
CA GLY A 110 13.07 28.51 -17.30
C GLY A 110 14.07 28.93 -18.38
N LEU A 111 13.61 29.10 -19.62
CA LEU A 111 14.43 29.54 -20.73
C LEU A 111 14.92 30.98 -20.52
N MET A 112 14.06 31.87 -20.02
CA MET A 112 14.44 33.24 -19.67
C MET A 112 15.52 33.26 -18.57
N ALA A 113 15.36 32.47 -17.51
CA ALA A 113 16.35 32.36 -16.44
C ALA A 113 17.69 31.78 -16.95
N LEU A 114 17.64 30.80 -17.85
CA LEU A 114 18.82 30.24 -18.50
C LEU A 114 19.54 31.30 -19.36
N THR A 115 18.81 32.06 -20.17
CA THR A 115 19.40 33.12 -21.01
C THR A 115 20.03 34.22 -20.17
N ASP A 116 19.36 34.67 -19.11
CA ASP A 116 19.90 35.68 -18.18
C ASP A 116 21.20 35.19 -17.52
N THR A 117 21.22 33.94 -17.08
CA THR A 117 22.42 33.34 -16.46
C THR A 117 23.57 33.25 -17.48
N LEU A 118 23.31 32.80 -18.70
CA LEU A 118 24.33 32.65 -19.75
C LEU A 118 24.92 33.99 -20.19
N ILE A 119 24.08 35.01 -20.36
CA ILE A 119 24.53 36.37 -20.70
C ILE A 119 25.41 36.93 -19.57
N ASN A 120 24.98 36.77 -18.31
CA ASN A 120 25.77 37.19 -17.15
C ASN A 120 27.08 36.38 -17.01
N LEU A 121 27.10 35.09 -17.37
CA LEU A 121 28.30 34.25 -17.32
C LEU A 121 29.34 34.65 -18.37
N ALA A 122 28.89 35.17 -19.52
CA ALA A 122 29.72 35.65 -20.62
C ALA A 122 30.46 36.97 -20.32
N GLY A 123 30.24 37.59 -19.15
CA GLY A 123 30.98 38.79 -18.72
C GLY A 123 30.56 40.09 -19.41
N ALA A 124 29.49 40.07 -20.22
CA ALA A 124 28.83 41.29 -20.65
C ALA A 124 28.12 41.89 -19.42
N GLU A 125 28.30 43.19 -19.14
CA GLU A 125 27.34 43.91 -18.27
C GLU A 125 26.05 44.10 -19.06
N PRO A 126 24.94 43.41 -18.74
CA PRO A 126 23.74 43.56 -19.53
C PRO A 126 22.79 44.52 -18.84
N PHE A 127 22.30 45.43 -19.65
CA PHE A 127 21.08 46.19 -19.49
C PHE A 127 20.01 45.44 -18.66
N ASN A 128 19.42 46.15 -17.70
CA ASN A 128 18.62 45.61 -16.60
C ASN A 128 17.12 45.91 -16.79
N PRO A 129 16.32 45.05 -17.47
CA PRO A 129 14.87 45.13 -17.42
C PRO A 129 14.22 44.06 -16.51
N LEU A 130 14.97 43.03 -16.05
CA LEU A 130 14.40 41.93 -15.25
C LEU A 130 15.29 41.55 -14.06
N ARG A 131 15.46 42.49 -13.12
CA ARG A 131 15.90 42.25 -11.72
C ARG A 131 15.00 41.27 -10.92
N ILE A 132 14.04 40.63 -11.61
CA ILE A 132 13.01 39.73 -11.07
C ILE A 132 13.61 38.39 -10.63
N TRP A 133 14.72 37.94 -11.23
CA TRP A 133 15.32 36.63 -10.91
C TRP A 133 16.17 36.63 -9.63
N ASN A 134 16.70 37.79 -9.23
CA ASN A 134 17.26 38.01 -7.89
C ASN A 134 16.17 38.29 -6.84
N ASN A 135 14.89 38.30 -7.24
CA ASN A 135 13.79 38.52 -6.32
C ASN A 135 13.32 37.17 -5.74
N PRO A 136 13.49 36.93 -4.42
CA PRO A 136 13.08 35.67 -3.80
C PRO A 136 11.59 35.37 -3.96
N LEU A 137 10.76 36.38 -4.28
CA LEU A 137 9.33 36.21 -4.48
C LEU A 137 8.96 35.23 -5.60
N LEU A 138 9.71 35.16 -6.69
CA LEU A 138 9.30 34.35 -7.82
C LEU A 138 9.45 32.82 -7.55
N PRO A 139 10.57 32.33 -7.02
CA PRO A 139 10.65 30.96 -6.48
C PRO A 139 9.59 30.66 -5.42
N VAL A 140 9.30 31.60 -4.51
CA VAL A 140 8.23 31.45 -3.50
C VAL A 140 6.88 31.25 -4.15
N LEU A 141 6.53 32.09 -5.11
CA LEU A 141 5.24 32.00 -5.82
C LEU A 141 5.12 30.66 -6.55
N PHE A 142 6.20 30.16 -7.15
CA PHE A 142 6.23 28.83 -7.78
C PHE A 142 6.03 27.71 -6.76
N ILE A 143 6.74 27.73 -5.62
CA ILE A 143 6.60 26.71 -4.57
C ILE A 143 5.19 26.77 -3.96
N ALA A 144 4.70 27.97 -3.63
CA ALA A 144 3.36 28.19 -3.09
C ALA A 144 2.28 27.72 -4.08
N TRP A 145 2.44 28.02 -5.36
CA TRP A 145 1.51 27.55 -6.38
C TRP A 145 1.53 26.01 -6.50
N THR A 146 2.71 25.39 -6.45
CA THR A 146 2.86 23.93 -6.44
C THR A 146 2.17 23.30 -5.22
N ILE A 147 2.30 23.91 -4.04
CA ILE A 147 1.61 23.48 -2.82
C ILE A 147 0.10 23.57 -2.99
N VAL A 148 -0.42 24.69 -3.50
CA VAL A 148 -1.85 24.86 -3.77
C VAL A 148 -2.35 23.79 -4.73
N LEU A 149 -1.59 23.47 -5.78
CA LEU A 149 -1.94 22.41 -6.73
C LEU A 149 -1.97 21.03 -6.07
N LEU A 150 -0.96 20.68 -5.26
CA LEU A 150 -0.90 19.42 -4.52
C LEU A 150 -2.06 19.30 -3.53
N LEU A 151 -2.37 20.36 -2.78
CA LEU A 151 -3.49 20.41 -1.85
C LEU A 151 -4.84 20.31 -2.57
N ARG A 152 -5.04 21.06 -3.66
CA ARG A 152 -6.25 21.00 -4.50
C ARG A 152 -6.49 19.59 -5.02
N LYS A 153 -5.44 18.90 -5.47
CA LYS A 153 -5.55 17.51 -5.92
C LYS A 153 -5.78 16.55 -4.77
N ALA A 154 -5.11 16.74 -3.63
CA ALA A 154 -5.33 15.93 -2.44
C ALA A 154 -6.80 16.04 -1.98
N THR A 155 -7.41 17.22 -2.02
CA THR A 155 -8.82 17.42 -1.70
C THR A 155 -9.75 16.72 -2.69
N LEU A 156 -9.47 16.80 -3.99
CA LEU A 156 -10.27 16.13 -5.02
C LEU A 156 -10.25 14.60 -4.86
N LEU A 157 -9.06 14.01 -4.67
CA LEU A 157 -8.89 12.57 -4.44
C LEU A 157 -9.37 12.09 -3.06
N ALA A 158 -9.56 13.01 -2.11
CA ALA A 158 -10.20 12.71 -0.83
C ALA A 158 -11.74 12.71 -0.94
N TRP A 159 -12.30 13.41 -1.94
CA TRP A 159 -13.74 13.46 -2.21
C TRP A 159 -14.24 12.33 -3.07
N ASP A 160 -13.52 11.99 -4.13
CA ASP A 160 -13.93 10.93 -5.04
C ASP A 160 -12.78 9.92 -5.25
N PRO A 161 -12.80 8.80 -4.50
CA PRO A 161 -11.85 7.71 -4.69
C PRO A 161 -12.02 6.96 -6.02
N GLN A 162 -13.13 7.14 -6.75
CA GLN A 162 -13.41 6.45 -8.02
C GLN A 162 -12.80 7.15 -9.24
N LEU A 163 -12.24 8.36 -9.10
CA LEU A 163 -11.35 9.01 -10.09
C LEU A 163 -10.07 8.19 -10.42
N ILE A 164 -9.94 6.98 -9.88
CA ILE A 164 -8.75 6.12 -9.86
C ILE A 164 -8.92 4.89 -10.79
N ASP A 165 -10.07 4.70 -11.45
CA ASP A 165 -10.28 3.48 -12.26
C ASP A 165 -9.36 3.44 -13.51
N PRO A 166 -8.57 2.37 -13.75
CA PRO A 166 -7.58 2.32 -14.83
C PRO A 166 -8.15 1.94 -16.20
N HIS A 167 -9.47 1.71 -16.34
CA HIS A 167 -10.06 1.37 -17.64
C HIS A 167 -10.25 2.63 -18.50
N PRO A 168 -9.51 2.78 -19.63
CA PRO A 168 -9.56 4.00 -20.44
C PRO A 168 -10.87 4.13 -21.24
N ASP A 169 -11.64 3.06 -21.37
CA ASP A 169 -12.66 2.94 -22.42
C ASP A 169 -14.10 3.22 -21.97
N ASN A 170 -14.34 3.62 -20.71
CA ASN A 170 -15.71 3.83 -20.23
C ASN A 170 -15.96 5.16 -19.50
N HIS A 171 -15.06 6.14 -19.65
CA HIS A 171 -15.39 7.50 -19.23
C HIS A 171 -16.13 8.23 -20.35
N ASP A 172 -17.45 8.05 -20.32
CA ASP A 172 -18.42 8.95 -20.90
C ASP A 172 -18.02 10.41 -20.59
N ASN A 173 -17.94 11.23 -21.64
CA ASN A 173 -17.43 12.62 -21.66
C ASN A 173 -18.31 13.63 -20.89
N GLY A 174 -19.04 13.19 -19.86
CA GLY A 174 -20.12 13.95 -19.23
C GLY A 174 -20.19 13.93 -17.70
N LYS A 175 -19.31 13.21 -16.98
CA LYS A 175 -19.33 13.27 -15.50
C LYS A 175 -18.80 14.63 -15.03
N ARG A 176 -19.73 15.55 -14.75
CA ARG A 176 -19.50 16.85 -14.12
C ARG A 176 -18.57 16.67 -12.92
N LEU A 177 -17.43 17.37 -12.93
CA LEU A 177 -16.62 17.62 -11.74
C LEU A 177 -17.56 18.00 -10.57
N PRO A 178 -17.35 17.48 -9.34
CA PRO A 178 -18.12 17.91 -8.19
C PRO A 178 -18.08 19.44 -8.10
N GLN A 179 -19.24 20.09 -7.99
CA GLN A 179 -19.33 21.54 -7.83
C GLN A 179 -18.51 21.99 -6.61
N PRO A 180 -17.84 23.16 -6.67
CA PRO A 180 -17.00 23.61 -5.58
C PRO A 180 -17.83 24.20 -4.44
N ILE A 181 -17.19 24.26 -3.26
CA ILE A 181 -17.62 24.88 -2.00
C ILE A 181 -18.28 23.90 -1.03
N ALA A 182 -17.48 22.97 -0.52
CA ALA A 182 -17.60 22.63 0.89
C ALA A 182 -17.20 23.85 1.73
N LYS A 183 -17.86 24.05 2.88
CA LYS A 183 -17.37 24.96 3.92
C LYS A 183 -15.88 24.65 4.18
N SER A 184 -15.05 25.69 4.35
CA SER A 184 -13.61 25.56 4.62
C SER A 184 -13.27 24.49 5.68
N ARG A 185 -14.15 24.32 6.66
CA ARG A 185 -14.08 23.28 7.70
C ARG A 185 -14.06 21.84 7.17
N GLU A 186 -14.89 21.51 6.18
CA GLU A 186 -14.98 20.15 5.61
C GLU A 186 -13.78 19.85 4.69
N ILE A 187 -13.25 20.88 4.00
CA ILE A 187 -12.00 20.78 3.23
C ILE A 187 -10.84 20.46 4.16
N VAL A 188 -10.72 21.19 5.27
CA VAL A 188 -9.67 20.97 6.28
C VAL A 188 -9.79 19.59 6.92
N GLU A 189 -11.00 19.13 7.22
CA GLU A 189 -11.23 17.81 7.83
C GLU A 189 -10.83 16.67 6.89
N LYS A 190 -11.20 16.75 5.60
CA LYS A 190 -10.83 15.73 4.61
C LYS A 190 -9.34 15.78 4.22
N LEU A 191 -8.71 16.95 4.31
CA LEU A 191 -7.26 17.06 4.25
C LEU A 191 -6.58 16.49 5.50
N ARG A 192 -7.18 16.63 6.69
CA ARG A 192 -6.61 16.10 7.94
C ARG A 192 -6.63 14.57 7.98
N TYR A 193 -7.65 13.94 7.37
CA TYR A 193 -7.76 12.47 7.29
C TYR A 193 -8.15 11.98 5.88
N PRO A 194 -7.23 12.01 4.90
CA PRO A 194 -7.52 11.54 3.55
C PRO A 194 -7.69 10.01 3.54
N ARG A 195 -8.82 9.53 3.04
CA ARG A 195 -9.12 8.08 2.97
C ARG A 195 -8.26 7.36 1.91
N SER A 196 -7.95 8.01 0.78
CA SER A 196 -7.15 7.40 -0.27
C SER A 196 -5.64 7.50 0.02
N ARG A 197 -4.90 6.42 -0.29
CA ARG A 197 -3.41 6.40 -0.13
C ARG A 197 -2.75 7.53 -0.92
N GLN A 198 -3.25 7.80 -2.13
CA GLN A 198 -2.74 8.86 -3.01
C GLN A 198 -2.98 10.27 -2.47
N ALA A 199 -4.15 10.56 -1.89
CA ALA A 199 -4.41 11.86 -1.26
C ALA A 199 -3.51 12.08 -0.04
N ARG A 200 -3.20 11.03 0.73
CA ARG A 200 -2.20 11.10 1.81
C ARG A 200 -0.82 11.48 1.27
N THR A 201 -0.39 10.89 0.15
CA THR A 201 0.89 11.19 -0.50
C THR A 201 0.96 12.65 -0.95
N LEU A 202 -0.05 13.13 -1.69
CA LEU A 202 -0.07 14.51 -2.21
C LEU A 202 -0.07 15.55 -1.09
N ARG A 203 -0.87 15.31 -0.05
CA ARG A 203 -0.88 16.16 1.14
C ARG A 203 0.50 16.18 1.79
N ALA A 204 1.12 15.03 1.95
CA ALA A 204 2.41 14.94 2.59
C ALA A 204 3.51 15.63 1.77
N PHE A 205 3.46 15.55 0.43
CA PHE A 205 4.31 16.37 -0.44
C PHE A 205 4.05 17.85 -0.29
N ALA A 206 2.78 18.27 -0.22
CA ALA A 206 2.45 19.67 0.03
C ALA A 206 3.02 20.16 1.35
N VAL A 207 2.91 19.36 2.43
CA VAL A 207 3.49 19.68 3.74
C VAL A 207 5.02 19.74 3.69
N ALA A 208 5.68 18.77 3.03
CA ALA A 208 7.12 18.80 2.85
C ALA A 208 7.57 20.05 2.08
N MET A 209 6.82 20.45 1.05
CA MET A 209 7.09 21.65 0.26
C MET A 209 6.93 22.95 1.05
N ILE A 210 6.11 22.99 2.12
CA ILE A 210 6.01 24.18 2.98
C ILE A 210 7.38 24.48 3.63
N LEU A 211 8.17 23.46 3.95
CA LEU A 211 9.54 23.68 4.43
C LEU A 211 10.41 24.39 3.38
N LEU A 212 10.14 24.14 2.10
CA LEU A 212 10.83 24.79 0.99
C LEU A 212 10.40 26.26 0.79
N ILE A 213 9.17 26.66 1.19
CA ILE A 213 8.72 28.05 1.13
C ILE A 213 9.60 28.95 2.00
N MET A 214 10.10 28.45 3.13
CA MET A 214 10.93 29.25 4.02
C MET A 214 12.29 29.59 3.38
N ILE A 215 12.83 28.71 2.53
CA ILE A 215 14.18 28.81 1.98
C ILE A 215 14.42 30.11 1.21
N PRO A 216 13.53 30.58 0.30
CA PRO A 216 13.72 31.87 -0.34
C PRO A 216 13.55 33.09 0.57
N PHE A 217 12.88 32.97 1.73
CA PHE A 217 12.74 34.07 2.69
C PHE A 217 13.93 34.17 3.64
N LEU A 218 14.61 33.05 3.90
CA LEU A 218 15.78 32.97 4.76
C LEU A 218 16.87 34.04 4.41
N PRO A 219 17.22 34.33 3.13
CA PRO A 219 18.21 35.36 2.77
C PRO A 219 17.75 36.78 3.10
N LEU A 220 16.43 37.00 3.07
CA LEU A 220 15.84 38.27 3.48
C LEU A 220 15.99 38.46 4.99
N VAL A 221 15.74 37.40 5.76
CA VAL A 221 15.88 37.39 7.22
C VAL A 221 17.35 37.58 7.64
N GLU A 222 18.29 36.93 6.95
CA GLU A 222 19.74 37.13 7.13
C GLU A 222 20.16 38.56 6.79
N ARG A 223 19.74 39.09 5.62
CA ARG A 223 20.06 40.45 5.17
C ARG A 223 19.54 41.54 6.11
N PHE A 224 18.47 41.25 6.86
CA PHE A 224 17.94 42.14 7.90
C PHE A 224 18.55 41.91 9.29
N GLY A 225 19.47 40.95 9.44
CA GLY A 225 20.24 40.71 10.66
C GLY A 225 19.47 40.00 11.78
N PHE A 226 18.35 39.33 11.50
CA PHE A 226 17.58 38.63 12.53
C PHE A 226 18.21 37.29 12.95
N ILE A 227 19.07 36.71 12.12
CA ILE A 227 19.81 35.48 12.36
C ILE A 227 21.22 35.63 11.78
N LEU A 228 22.21 35.03 12.44
CA LEU A 228 23.57 34.95 11.91
C LEU A 228 23.57 34.20 10.58
N SER A 229 24.41 34.60 9.63
CA SER A 229 24.61 33.94 8.33
C SER A 229 24.84 32.43 8.46
N GLU A 230 25.51 32.02 9.53
CA GLU A 230 25.82 30.62 9.82
C GLU A 230 24.57 29.81 10.22
N VAL A 231 23.74 30.41 11.07
CA VAL A 231 22.46 29.84 11.50
C VAL A 231 21.49 29.79 10.31
N PHE A 232 21.47 30.86 9.49
CA PHE A 232 20.72 30.94 8.25
C PHE A 232 21.06 29.76 7.32
N LEU A 233 22.34 29.53 7.05
CA LEU A 233 22.77 28.53 6.09
C LEU A 233 22.63 27.10 6.64
N PHE A 234 22.80 26.91 7.95
CA PHE A 234 22.43 25.67 8.63
C PHE A 234 20.94 25.36 8.46
N LEU A 235 20.05 26.32 8.69
CA LEU A 235 18.59 26.15 8.53
C LEU A 235 18.19 25.83 7.09
N ILE A 236 18.84 26.44 6.09
CA ILE A 236 18.63 26.07 4.67
C ILE A 236 19.04 24.62 4.42
N ASN A 237 20.21 24.21 4.87
CA ASN A 237 20.68 22.84 4.66
C ASN A 237 19.81 21.81 5.38
N LEU A 238 19.43 22.09 6.63
CA LEU A 238 18.54 21.24 7.41
C LEU A 238 17.15 21.16 6.77
N SER A 239 16.58 22.28 6.31
CA SER A 239 15.28 22.29 5.64
C SER A 239 15.30 21.54 4.30
N GLY A 240 16.37 21.68 3.50
CA GLY A 240 16.56 20.91 2.27
C GLY A 240 16.66 19.41 2.54
N LEU A 241 17.38 19.03 3.59
CA LEU A 241 17.53 17.64 4.02
C LEU A 241 16.19 17.08 4.52
N LEU A 242 15.50 17.77 5.44
CA LEU A 242 14.17 17.38 5.92
C LEU A 242 13.13 17.30 4.80
N PHE A 243 13.21 18.20 3.82
CA PHE A 243 12.40 18.13 2.61
C PHE A 243 12.69 16.84 1.84
N LEU A 244 13.97 16.54 1.57
CA LEU A 244 14.39 15.30 0.89
C LEU A 244 13.91 14.05 1.65
N LEU A 245 13.95 14.04 2.98
CA LEU A 245 13.40 12.96 3.80
C LEU A 245 11.91 12.83 3.66
N GLY A 246 11.18 13.89 4.00
CA GLY A 246 9.73 13.87 3.99
C GLY A 246 9.26 13.40 2.62
N PHE A 247 9.81 14.01 1.58
CA PHE A 247 9.50 13.64 0.21
C PHE A 247 9.81 12.17 -0.09
N THR A 248 11.04 11.71 0.17
CA THR A 248 11.46 10.33 -0.15
C THR A 248 10.65 9.30 0.64
N PHE A 249 10.46 9.54 1.94
CA PHE A 249 9.67 8.70 2.83
C PHE A 249 8.21 8.60 2.37
N TYR A 250 7.55 9.74 2.13
CA TYR A 250 6.15 9.73 1.70
C TYR A 250 5.97 9.18 0.29
N TYR A 251 6.93 9.41 -0.61
CA TYR A 251 6.92 8.81 -1.94
C TYR A 251 7.10 7.29 -1.87
N PHE A 252 8.01 6.76 -1.05
CA PHE A 252 8.17 5.31 -0.92
C PHE A 252 7.05 4.65 -0.11
N GLU A 253 6.52 5.33 0.91
CA GLU A 253 5.47 4.82 1.76
C GLU A 253 4.10 4.84 1.09
N SER A 254 3.79 5.92 0.36
CA SER A 254 2.46 6.17 -0.18
C SER A 254 2.43 6.32 -1.71
N GLY A 255 3.57 6.18 -2.39
CA GLY A 255 3.65 6.14 -3.84
C GLY A 255 2.89 4.96 -4.44
N LEU A 256 2.66 5.06 -5.76
CA LEU A 256 1.95 4.05 -6.56
C LEU A 256 2.66 2.68 -6.60
N GLU A 257 3.93 2.65 -6.22
CA GLU A 257 4.77 1.46 -6.22
C GLU A 257 4.91 0.91 -4.81
N ARG A 258 4.76 -0.41 -4.66
CA ARG A 258 5.19 -1.10 -3.45
C ARG A 258 6.72 -1.13 -3.47
N SER A 259 7.36 -0.10 -2.91
CA SER A 259 8.79 -0.18 -2.60
C SER A 259 8.99 -1.31 -1.58
N SER A 260 10.06 -2.09 -1.74
CA SER A 260 10.38 -3.14 -0.77
C SER A 260 10.67 -2.48 0.58
N LEU A 261 10.36 -3.18 1.66
CA LEU A 261 10.70 -2.74 3.02
C LEU A 261 12.20 -2.39 3.11
N ALA A 262 13.05 -3.15 2.42
CA ALA A 262 14.49 -2.91 2.35
C ALA A 262 14.86 -1.53 1.80
N VAL A 263 14.25 -1.11 0.68
CA VAL A 263 14.52 0.20 0.07
C VAL A 263 14.12 1.33 1.02
N LYS A 264 12.95 1.22 1.66
CA LYS A 264 12.46 2.23 2.61
C LYS A 264 13.44 2.41 3.77
N PHE A 265 13.92 1.31 4.32
CA PHE A 265 14.88 1.33 5.43
C PHE A 265 16.26 1.82 5.00
N ILE A 266 16.80 1.36 3.87
CA ILE A 266 18.10 1.84 3.37
C ILE A 266 18.03 3.34 3.11
N GLY A 267 16.99 3.82 2.44
CA GLY A 267 16.79 5.26 2.20
C GLY A 267 16.69 6.07 3.49
N PHE A 268 15.93 5.58 4.49
CA PHE A 268 15.82 6.23 5.79
C PHE A 268 17.15 6.26 6.56
N ASN A 269 17.96 5.20 6.48
CA ASN A 269 19.25 5.15 7.18
C ASN A 269 20.30 6.04 6.54
N ILE A 270 20.42 6.01 5.21
CA ILE A 270 21.29 6.94 4.46
C ILE A 270 20.93 8.37 4.88
N PHE A 271 19.64 8.66 4.94
CA PHE A 271 19.16 9.97 5.34
C PHE A 271 19.54 10.36 6.79
N MET A 272 19.23 9.51 7.78
CA MET A 272 19.55 9.80 9.19
C MET A 272 21.05 10.00 9.37
N MET A 273 21.84 9.19 8.67
CA MET A 273 23.28 9.31 8.64
C MET A 273 23.72 10.64 8.02
N MET A 274 23.09 11.11 6.94
CA MET A 274 23.37 12.43 6.35
C MET A 274 23.00 13.60 7.27
N ILE A 275 21.92 13.51 8.08
CA ILE A 275 21.62 14.52 9.11
C ILE A 275 22.74 14.55 10.12
N ILE A 276 23.07 13.39 10.69
CA ILE A 276 24.08 13.28 11.74
C ILE A 276 25.41 13.81 11.22
N LEU A 277 25.83 13.40 10.02
CA LEU A 277 27.00 13.94 9.34
C LEU A 277 26.97 15.46 9.17
N SER A 278 25.83 16.00 8.71
CA SER A 278 25.67 17.44 8.48
C SER A 278 25.75 18.22 9.80
N GLY A 279 25.12 17.70 10.86
CA GLY A 279 25.13 18.30 12.20
C GLY A 279 26.52 18.24 12.84
N ILE A 280 27.17 17.08 12.84
CA ILE A 280 28.52 16.94 13.41
C ILE A 280 29.52 17.76 12.57
N GLY A 281 29.40 17.76 11.23
CA GLY A 281 30.21 18.62 10.36
C GLY A 281 30.10 20.09 10.71
N PHE A 282 28.86 20.58 10.88
CA PHE A 282 28.60 21.96 11.28
C PHE A 282 29.24 22.30 12.64
N LEU A 283 28.97 21.49 13.67
CA LEU A 283 29.46 21.73 15.03
C LEU A 283 30.99 21.62 15.14
N THR A 284 31.59 20.64 14.47
CA THR A 284 33.03 20.37 14.57
C THR A 284 33.84 21.46 13.85
N ILE A 285 33.37 21.92 12.69
CA ILE A 285 34.08 22.99 11.98
C ILE A 285 33.92 24.32 12.72
N GLN A 286 32.76 24.57 13.32
CA GLN A 286 32.59 25.73 14.20
C GLN A 286 33.55 25.71 15.41
N ALA A 287 33.84 24.53 15.97
CA ALA A 287 34.84 24.38 17.02
C ALA A 287 36.27 24.67 16.52
N PHE A 288 36.63 24.22 15.32
CA PHE A 288 37.95 24.50 14.74
C PHE A 288 38.14 25.97 14.36
N GLU A 289 37.10 26.64 13.86
CA GLU A 289 37.17 28.08 13.59
C GLU A 289 37.38 28.88 14.88
N ARG A 290 36.69 28.50 15.95
CA ARG A 290 36.88 29.09 17.27
C ARG A 290 38.30 28.86 17.80
N ASP A 291 38.82 27.65 17.67
CA ASP A 291 40.20 27.32 18.07
C ASP A 291 41.24 28.13 17.26
N TYR A 292 41.01 28.31 15.95
CA TYR A 292 41.86 29.19 15.14
C TYR A 292 41.82 30.64 15.63
N ASP A 293 40.63 31.17 15.93
CA ASP A 293 40.47 32.53 16.44
C ASP A 293 41.15 32.72 17.79
N GLU A 294 40.99 31.79 18.72
CA GLU A 294 41.65 31.80 20.04
C GLU A 294 43.17 31.77 19.88
N ASN A 295 43.70 30.94 18.97
CA ASN A 295 45.14 30.88 18.66
C ASN A 295 45.66 32.18 18.04
N ARG A 296 44.91 32.81 17.11
CA ARG A 296 45.30 34.10 16.51
C ARG A 296 45.24 35.25 17.52
N GLN A 297 44.26 35.24 18.42
CA GLN A 297 44.17 36.22 19.51
C GLN A 297 45.32 36.08 20.50
N LEU A 298 45.67 34.86 20.90
CA LEU A 298 46.81 34.60 21.77
C LEU A 298 48.12 35.04 21.11
N GLU A 299 48.32 34.71 19.83
CA GLU A 299 49.47 35.16 19.04
C GLU A 299 49.53 36.69 18.99
N LEU A 300 48.39 37.36 18.77
CA LEU A 300 48.31 38.81 18.76
C LEU A 300 48.61 39.44 20.13
N GLN A 301 48.16 38.84 21.23
CA GLN A 301 48.45 39.29 22.59
C GLN A 301 49.94 39.15 22.93
N LEU A 302 50.52 37.99 22.66
CA LEU A 302 51.96 37.76 22.86
C LEU A 302 52.81 38.74 22.02
N LEU A 303 52.37 39.03 20.80
CA LEU A 303 53.02 40.02 19.94
C LEU A 303 52.83 41.44 20.42
N ALA A 304 51.66 41.78 20.97
CA ALA A 304 51.41 43.07 21.59
C ALA A 304 52.40 43.34 22.72
N ASP A 305 52.64 42.32 23.56
CA ASP A 305 53.56 42.40 24.67
C ASP A 305 55.03 42.43 24.21
N ALA A 306 55.39 41.72 23.12
CA ALA A 306 56.75 41.70 22.56
C ALA A 306 57.11 42.95 21.74
N LEU A 307 56.13 43.58 21.07
CA LEU A 307 56.30 44.82 20.28
C LEU A 307 56.70 46.03 21.14
N LEU A 308 56.42 45.96 22.43
CA LEU A 308 56.82 46.97 23.42
C LEU A 308 58.32 46.87 23.79
N ASP A 309 59.00 45.79 23.40
CA ASP A 309 60.38 45.46 23.81
C ASP A 309 61.41 45.55 22.63
N GLU A 310 61.07 46.28 21.56
CA GLU A 310 61.92 46.52 20.36
C GLU A 310 62.52 45.27 19.68
N GLN A 311 61.81 44.13 19.68
CA GLN A 311 62.27 42.92 18.99
C GLN A 311 61.82 42.82 17.52
N ASP A 312 62.59 42.05 16.74
CA ASP A 312 62.54 41.91 15.28
C ASP A 312 61.18 41.37 14.77
N LEU A 313 60.37 42.28 14.23
CA LEU A 313 59.06 42.07 13.61
C LEU A 313 59.04 41.05 12.45
N ASN A 314 60.21 40.63 11.95
CA ASN A 314 60.33 39.62 10.90
C ASN A 314 60.06 38.19 11.39
N ALA A 315 59.94 37.97 12.71
CA ALA A 315 59.60 36.66 13.28
C ALA A 315 58.14 36.23 13.05
N ILE A 316 57.28 37.15 12.60
CA ILE A 316 55.82 36.96 12.53
C ILE A 316 55.43 36.25 11.23
N LYS A 317 55.29 34.93 11.26
CA LYS A 317 54.79 34.15 10.11
C LYS A 317 53.27 34.31 9.97
N ASN A 318 52.80 34.68 8.77
CA ASN A 318 51.38 34.74 8.33
C ASN A 318 50.58 36.02 8.63
N THR A 319 51.17 37.04 9.26
CA THR A 319 50.53 38.35 9.40
C THR A 319 50.75 39.17 8.14
N VAL A 320 49.65 39.57 7.49
CA VAL A 320 49.69 40.36 6.25
C VAL A 320 49.96 41.82 6.57
N TYR A 321 49.35 42.32 7.66
CA TYR A 321 49.41 43.72 8.07
C TYR A 321 49.27 43.85 9.58
N MET A 322 49.99 44.78 10.21
CA MET A 322 49.81 45.12 11.62
C MET A 322 49.94 46.63 11.83
N ALA A 323 49.02 47.21 12.61
CA ALA A 323 48.98 48.63 12.89
C ALA A 323 48.61 48.91 14.35
N SER A 324 49.09 50.02 14.89
CA SER A 324 48.79 50.50 16.25
C SER A 324 48.07 51.85 16.23
N GLN A 325 47.24 52.08 17.24
CA GLN A 325 46.60 53.36 17.52
C GLN A 325 46.52 53.58 19.05
N PRO A 326 46.80 54.78 19.58
CA PRO A 326 46.61 55.08 21.01
C PRO A 326 45.14 54.94 21.46
N LEU A 327 44.88 54.41 22.68
CA LEU A 327 43.51 54.23 23.22
C LEU A 327 42.74 55.55 23.40
N LYS A 328 43.44 56.64 23.76
CA LYS A 328 42.88 57.99 23.81
C LYS A 328 43.23 58.68 22.51
N SER A 329 42.30 58.66 21.56
CA SER A 329 42.41 59.35 20.28
C SER A 329 41.41 60.53 20.22
N SER A 330 41.85 61.73 20.58
CA SER A 330 41.29 63.00 20.11
C SER A 330 41.22 63.02 18.57
N LYS A 331 40.37 63.88 17.99
CA LYS A 331 40.34 64.16 16.54
C LYS A 331 41.68 64.65 15.97
N THR A 332 42.65 64.95 16.83
CA THR A 332 44.00 65.44 16.54
C THR A 332 45.11 64.42 16.80
N ASP A 333 44.80 63.21 17.25
CA ASP A 333 45.82 62.21 17.62
C ASP A 333 46.52 61.58 16.40
N PRO A 334 47.76 61.10 16.57
CA PRO A 334 48.62 60.69 15.46
C PRO A 334 47.99 59.56 14.63
N PRO A 335 48.26 59.54 13.32
CA PRO A 335 47.61 58.60 12.41
C PRO A 335 48.07 57.16 12.68
N ILE A 336 47.17 56.19 12.45
CA ILE A 336 47.37 54.73 12.60
C ILE A 336 48.79 54.32 12.20
N ARG A 337 49.65 53.95 13.15
CA ARG A 337 51.05 53.63 12.84
C ARG A 337 51.15 52.19 12.33
N VAL A 338 51.56 52.02 11.08
CA VAL A 338 51.83 50.67 10.53
C VAL A 338 53.10 50.13 11.19
N LEU A 339 52.98 48.98 11.84
CA LEU A 339 54.07 48.30 12.54
C LEU A 339 54.72 47.25 11.63
N HIS A 340 53.93 46.53 10.83
CA HIS A 340 54.42 45.48 9.95
C HIS A 340 53.54 45.33 8.71
N SER A 341 54.15 45.04 7.55
CA SER A 341 53.47 44.73 6.31
C SER A 341 54.31 43.78 5.47
N THR A 342 53.71 42.68 5.01
CA THR A 342 54.31 41.78 4.02
C THR A 342 53.86 42.08 2.59
N ALA A 343 52.91 42.99 2.40
CA ALA A 343 52.43 43.42 1.08
C ALA A 343 53.06 44.77 0.71
N SER A 344 53.98 44.77 -0.27
CA SER A 344 54.75 45.94 -0.71
C SER A 344 53.94 47.16 -1.15
N ASP A 345 52.63 46.99 -1.43
CA ASP A 345 51.82 47.96 -2.15
C ASP A 345 50.62 48.51 -1.36
N MET A 346 50.42 48.09 -0.10
CA MET A 346 49.37 48.67 0.73
C MET A 346 49.93 49.91 1.42
N THR A 347 49.28 51.05 1.26
CA THR A 347 49.61 52.27 2.01
C THR A 347 48.72 52.35 3.24
N GLN A 348 49.15 53.08 4.27
CA GLN A 348 48.37 53.38 5.48
C GLN A 348 46.97 53.92 5.14
N HIS A 349 46.85 54.68 4.05
CA HIS A 349 45.59 55.22 3.55
C HIS A 349 44.68 54.15 2.95
N GLY A 350 45.22 53.25 2.11
CA GLY A 350 44.45 52.16 1.50
C GLY A 350 43.96 51.12 2.52
N PHE A 351 44.71 50.87 3.59
CA PHE A 351 44.28 50.04 4.71
C PHE A 351 43.08 50.65 5.45
N THR A 352 43.21 51.93 5.83
CA THR A 352 42.17 52.64 6.57
C THR A 352 40.87 52.70 5.77
N GLU A 353 40.95 52.99 4.47
CA GLU A 353 39.79 53.09 3.59
C GLU A 353 39.11 51.73 3.34
N ALA A 354 39.89 50.67 3.10
CA ALA A 354 39.34 49.33 2.85
C ALA A 354 38.67 48.72 4.10
N VAL A 355 39.29 48.88 5.28
CA VAL A 355 38.73 48.39 6.55
C VAL A 355 37.54 49.25 6.99
N LEU A 356 37.59 50.58 6.86
CA LEU A 356 36.43 51.42 7.18
C LEU A 356 35.25 51.15 6.25
N ASP A 357 35.44 51.16 4.92
CA ASP A 357 34.32 51.08 3.98
C ASP A 357 33.55 49.76 4.15
N SER A 358 34.26 48.69 4.46
CA SER A 358 33.69 47.37 4.68
C SER A 358 33.02 47.20 6.05
N VAL A 359 33.65 47.66 7.14
CA VAL A 359 33.05 47.67 8.48
C VAL A 359 31.83 48.59 8.51
N VAL A 360 31.93 49.78 7.91
CA VAL A 360 30.81 50.74 7.80
C VAL A 360 29.65 50.09 7.07
N LYS A 361 29.84 49.46 5.89
CA LYS A 361 28.75 48.82 5.11
C LYS A 361 27.96 47.77 5.89
N LYS A 362 28.61 47.00 6.77
CA LYS A 362 27.98 45.93 7.56
C LYS A 362 27.18 46.48 8.75
N TRP A 363 27.72 47.50 9.43
CA TRP A 363 27.06 48.17 10.57
C TRP A 363 26.02 49.22 10.15
N PHE A 364 26.06 49.64 8.89
CA PHE A 364 25.19 50.67 8.34
C PHE A 364 23.70 50.32 8.40
N ILE A 365 23.37 49.07 8.11
CA ILE A 365 21.98 48.64 7.91
C ILE A 365 21.20 48.57 9.24
N PRO A 366 21.70 47.94 10.31
CA PRO A 366 21.03 47.96 11.61
C PRO A 366 20.78 49.37 12.15
N GLU A 367 21.73 50.29 11.95
CA GLU A 367 21.61 51.67 12.42
C GLU A 367 20.61 52.48 11.59
N ILE A 368 20.56 52.25 10.27
CA ILE A 368 19.47 52.77 9.41
C ILE A 368 18.11 52.32 9.92
N PHE A 369 17.95 51.06 10.32
CA PHE A 369 16.68 50.59 10.86
C PHE A 369 16.36 51.15 12.24
N ARG A 370 17.37 51.39 13.08
CA ARG A 370 17.21 52.05 14.38
C ARG A 370 16.75 53.49 14.19
N GLU A 371 17.40 54.21 13.30
CA GLU A 371 17.08 55.59 12.94
C GLU A 371 15.70 55.69 12.27
N ALA A 372 15.37 54.76 11.38
CA ALA A 372 14.05 54.67 10.75
C ALA A 372 12.93 54.35 11.76
N ARG A 373 13.21 53.52 12.78
CA ARG A 373 12.25 53.22 13.86
C ARG A 373 12.03 54.42 14.78
N GLN A 374 13.11 55.14 15.08
CA GLN A 374 13.05 56.33 15.94
C GLN A 374 12.44 57.52 15.20
N ASN A 375 12.55 57.55 13.87
CA ASN A 375 12.07 58.65 13.03
C ASN A 375 11.25 58.14 11.82
N PRO A 376 10.04 57.60 12.04
CA PRO A 376 9.23 56.92 11.01
C PRO A 376 8.71 57.84 9.88
N GLY A 377 8.92 59.15 9.97
CA GLY A 377 8.52 60.13 8.94
C GLY A 377 9.66 60.64 8.05
N LEU A 378 10.92 60.24 8.30
CA LEU A 378 12.05 60.75 7.52
C LEU A 378 12.20 60.02 6.17
N PRO A 379 12.53 60.74 5.07
CA PRO A 379 12.89 60.12 3.81
C PRO A 379 14.11 59.21 3.97
N ALA A 380 14.12 58.05 3.29
CA ALA A 380 15.22 57.07 3.37
C ALA A 380 16.61 57.68 3.07
N ARG A 381 16.67 58.70 2.19
CA ARG A 381 17.91 59.43 1.87
C ARG A 381 18.46 60.21 3.07
N GLN A 382 17.57 60.73 3.90
CA GLN A 382 17.89 61.54 5.08
C GLN A 382 18.24 60.66 6.28
N ILE A 383 17.53 59.53 6.46
CA ILE A 383 17.91 58.47 7.42
C ILE A 383 19.34 57.98 7.13
N LYS A 384 19.64 57.71 5.85
CA LYS A 384 20.98 57.30 5.41
C LYS A 384 22.04 58.36 5.74
N GLN A 385 21.75 59.65 5.55
CA GLN A 385 22.66 60.73 5.88
C GLN A 385 22.86 60.90 7.39
N ASN A 386 21.79 60.80 8.18
CA ASN A 386 21.86 60.88 9.63
C ASN A 386 22.76 59.78 10.22
N VAL A 387 22.64 58.56 9.70
CA VAL A 387 23.49 57.44 10.11
C VAL A 387 24.95 57.66 9.70
N LEU A 388 25.21 58.14 8.47
CA LEU A 388 26.58 58.48 8.03
C LEU A 388 27.25 59.55 8.89
N GLN A 389 26.47 60.51 9.37
CA GLN A 389 26.97 61.60 10.21
C GLN A 389 27.19 61.15 11.66
N ARG A 390 26.50 60.10 12.13
CA ARG A 390 26.58 59.58 13.50
C ARG A 390 27.65 58.52 13.70
N ILE A 391 28.03 57.81 12.63
CA ILE A 391 29.14 56.86 12.66
C ILE A 391 30.43 57.66 12.76
N ASP A 392 30.89 57.89 13.98
CA ASP A 392 32.27 58.32 14.19
C ASP A 392 33.19 57.17 13.78
N ARG A 393 34.04 57.44 12.79
CA ARG A 393 34.94 56.44 12.21
C ARG A 393 35.92 55.86 13.23
N SER A 394 36.12 56.56 14.35
CA SER A 394 36.92 56.13 15.51
C SER A 394 36.23 55.07 16.39
N ILE A 395 34.89 55.05 16.47
CA ILE A 395 34.09 54.14 17.33
C ILE A 395 34.07 52.71 16.77
N LEU A 396 34.32 52.53 15.47
CA LEU A 396 34.40 51.21 14.84
C LEU A 396 35.55 50.34 15.39
N LEU A 397 36.49 50.93 16.12
CA LEU A 397 37.64 50.28 16.77
C LEU A 397 37.45 50.08 18.30
N ASP A 398 36.31 50.51 18.88
CA ASP A 398 36.01 50.41 20.33
C ASP A 398 35.41 49.06 20.75
N GLN A 399 35.01 48.21 19.81
CA GLN A 399 34.46 46.89 20.10
C GLN A 399 35.52 45.82 19.86
N HIS A 400 35.60 44.82 20.76
CA HIS A 400 36.37 43.60 20.52
C HIS A 400 35.79 42.87 19.29
N ILE A 401 36.30 43.17 18.10
CA ILE A 401 35.85 42.52 16.87
C ILE A 401 36.57 41.18 16.76
N ALA A 402 35.88 40.12 17.17
CA ALA A 402 36.10 38.78 16.65
C ALA A 402 34.81 37.96 16.80
N ILE A 403 34.07 37.81 15.70
CA ILE A 403 33.23 36.64 15.43
C ILE A 403 33.33 36.44 13.93
N PHE A 404 34.02 35.39 13.47
CA PHE A 404 34.03 35.03 12.05
C PHE A 404 32.59 34.89 11.56
N SER A 405 32.20 35.71 10.57
CA SER A 405 31.10 35.42 9.66
C SER A 405 31.70 35.47 8.26
N GLU A 406 31.23 34.65 7.31
CA GLU A 406 31.66 34.71 5.91
C GLU A 406 31.48 36.13 5.30
N ALA A 407 30.70 36.99 5.97
CA ALA A 407 30.51 38.41 5.66
C ALA A 407 31.54 39.37 6.31
N ASP A 408 32.49 38.91 7.13
CA ASP A 408 33.62 39.72 7.68
C ASP A 408 34.90 39.58 6.86
N ILE A 409 34.80 38.91 5.71
CA ILE A 409 35.93 38.68 4.85
C ILE A 409 36.14 39.90 3.94
N TYR A 410 37.25 40.61 4.14
CA TYR A 410 37.52 41.87 3.45
C TYR A 410 38.23 41.67 2.12
N GLU A 411 37.72 42.28 1.06
CA GLU A 411 38.34 42.26 -0.26
C GLU A 411 39.36 43.39 -0.37
N ILE A 412 40.65 43.03 -0.35
CA ILE A 412 41.74 43.96 -0.65
C ILE A 412 42.17 43.71 -2.10
N LYS A 413 42.15 44.77 -2.94
CA LYS A 413 42.51 44.74 -4.38
C LYS A 413 41.80 43.64 -5.20
N ALA A 414 40.51 43.42 -4.98
CA ALA A 414 39.66 42.56 -5.81
C ALA A 414 40.04 41.06 -5.90
N GLN A 415 40.96 40.56 -5.05
CA GLN A 415 41.45 39.17 -5.16
C GLN A 415 41.76 38.48 -3.83
N LEU A 416 42.01 39.20 -2.74
CA LEU A 416 42.39 38.56 -1.47
C LEU A 416 41.47 38.98 -0.34
N GLN A 417 41.00 37.94 0.32
CA GLN A 417 40.14 37.94 1.47
C GLN A 417 41.01 38.02 2.74
N HIS A 418 40.70 38.87 3.71
CA HIS A 418 41.51 39.09 4.92
C HIS A 418 40.67 39.10 6.20
N THR A 419 41.30 38.77 7.34
CA THR A 419 40.66 38.75 8.66
C THR A 419 41.35 39.73 9.59
N VAL A 420 40.57 40.47 10.38
CA VAL A 420 41.06 41.57 11.23
C VAL A 420 40.85 41.21 12.70
N TYR A 421 41.89 41.35 13.52
CA TYR A 421 41.86 41.10 14.96
C TYR A 421 42.34 42.34 15.70
N LEU A 422 41.68 42.64 16.81
CA LEU A 422 41.97 43.79 17.66
C LEU A 422 42.35 43.32 19.06
N THR A 423 43.43 43.86 19.61
CA THR A 423 43.78 43.72 21.02
C THR A 423 44.19 45.06 21.62
N GLU A 424 44.09 45.19 22.93
CA GLU A 424 44.54 46.37 23.68
C GLU A 424 45.71 45.95 24.59
N SER A 425 46.83 46.68 24.54
CA SER A 425 47.96 46.49 25.46
C SER A 425 48.62 47.85 25.77
N GLU A 426 48.98 48.08 27.04
CA GLU A 426 49.63 49.30 27.57
C GLU A 426 49.10 50.66 27.04
N GLY A 427 47.78 50.79 26.87
CA GLY A 427 47.16 52.03 26.38
C GLY A 427 47.28 52.27 24.87
N GLN A 428 47.70 51.25 24.11
CA GLN A 428 47.63 51.18 22.65
C GLN A 428 46.69 50.06 22.19
N ARG A 429 45.97 50.33 21.11
CA ARG A 429 45.18 49.36 20.33
C ARG A 429 46.03 48.84 19.20
N LEU A 430 46.07 47.53 19.06
CA LEU A 430 46.76 46.85 18.00
C LEU A 430 45.75 46.15 17.10
N CYS A 431 45.90 46.39 15.81
CA CYS A 431 45.10 45.80 14.75
C CYS A 431 46.00 44.94 13.89
N ALA A 432 45.71 43.63 13.81
CA ALA A 432 46.43 42.72 12.95
C ALA A 432 45.49 42.12 11.90
N VAL A 433 46.01 42.02 10.68
CA VAL A 433 45.35 41.43 9.53
C VAL A 433 46.04 40.13 9.18
N PHE A 434 45.27 39.03 9.20
CA PHE A 434 45.73 37.73 8.77
C PHE A 434 45.19 37.38 7.38
N SER A 435 45.89 36.49 6.69
CA SER A 435 45.48 36.00 5.37
C SER A 435 44.31 35.04 5.50
N TYR A 436 43.21 35.27 4.77
CA TYR A 436 42.11 34.31 4.71
C TYR A 436 42.55 32.97 4.10
N LEU A 437 43.55 32.97 3.21
CA LEU A 437 44.09 31.74 2.66
C LEU A 437 44.77 30.89 3.74
N ALA A 438 45.41 31.52 4.73
CA ALA A 438 46.02 30.82 5.87
C ALA A 438 44.95 30.16 6.74
N PHE A 439 43.89 30.89 7.07
CA PHE A 439 42.70 30.34 7.74
C PHE A 439 42.08 29.18 6.95
N ARG A 440 41.86 29.36 5.64
CA ARG A 440 41.26 28.33 4.79
C ARG A 440 42.12 27.07 4.71
N ARG A 441 43.44 27.19 4.70
CA ARG A 441 44.35 26.03 4.75
C ARG A 441 44.28 25.32 6.10
N TYR A 442 44.30 26.07 7.20
CA TYR A 442 44.13 25.53 8.56
C TYR A 442 42.81 24.75 8.66
N SER A 443 41.69 25.41 8.35
CA SER A 443 40.37 24.79 8.39
C SER A 443 40.24 23.63 7.40
N HIS A 444 40.86 23.70 6.22
CA HIS A 444 40.79 22.63 5.23
C HIS A 444 41.41 21.32 5.71
N GLU A 445 42.57 21.37 6.37
CA GLU A 445 43.25 20.16 6.85
C GLU A 445 42.36 19.37 7.84
N TYR A 446 41.82 20.06 8.85
CA TYR A 446 40.88 19.45 9.79
C TYR A 446 39.57 19.04 9.12
N THR A 447 39.02 19.88 8.24
CA THR A 447 37.77 19.60 7.52
C THR A 447 37.92 18.37 6.62
N LEU A 448 39.09 18.18 5.99
CA LEU A 448 39.38 17.03 5.13
C LEU A 448 39.44 15.74 5.94
N TYR A 449 40.21 15.71 7.03
CA TYR A 449 40.28 14.53 7.92
C TYR A 449 38.92 14.18 8.48
N PHE A 450 38.17 15.20 8.89
CA PHE A 450 36.84 15.03 9.42
C PHE A 450 35.86 14.51 8.36
N THR A 451 35.90 15.04 7.13
CA THR A 451 35.10 14.55 6.00
C THR A 451 35.43 13.09 5.67
N ILE A 452 36.70 12.70 5.67
CA ILE A 452 37.11 11.31 5.44
C ILE A 452 36.56 10.39 6.53
N LEU A 453 36.72 10.77 7.80
CA LEU A 453 36.17 10.01 8.95
C LEU A 453 34.65 9.87 8.85
N ILE A 454 33.98 10.96 8.47
CA ILE A 454 32.54 11.00 8.18
C ILE A 454 32.18 10.00 7.09
N LEU A 455 32.89 9.98 5.96
CA LEU A 455 32.60 9.10 4.84
C LEU A 455 32.88 7.63 5.17
N LEU A 456 33.93 7.36 5.95
CA LEU A 456 34.26 6.01 6.40
C LEU A 456 33.24 5.47 7.40
N SER A 457 32.87 6.26 8.42
CA SER A 457 31.82 5.89 9.37
C SER A 457 30.48 5.72 8.67
N ALA A 458 30.19 6.58 7.70
CA ALA A 458 29.02 6.49 6.85
C ALA A 458 28.96 5.16 6.06
N ALA A 459 30.04 4.83 5.36
CA ALA A 459 30.15 3.58 4.61
C ALA A 459 30.02 2.37 5.55
N LEU A 460 30.69 2.39 6.70
CA LEU A 460 30.62 1.34 7.70
C LEU A 460 29.19 1.14 8.22
N ILE A 461 28.50 2.22 8.61
CA ILE A 461 27.12 2.18 9.08
C ILE A 461 26.22 1.62 7.98
N LEU A 462 26.34 2.11 6.74
CA LEU A 462 25.52 1.63 5.64
C LEU A 462 25.72 0.13 5.38
N THR A 463 26.96 -0.34 5.38
CA THR A 463 27.29 -1.76 5.17
C THR A 463 26.81 -2.63 6.33
N VAL A 464 27.17 -2.30 7.57
CA VAL A 464 26.82 -3.07 8.77
C VAL A 464 25.31 -3.08 8.95
N PHE A 465 24.65 -1.92 8.86
CA PHE A 465 23.21 -1.81 9.03
C PHE A 465 22.47 -2.58 7.94
N THR A 466 22.87 -2.47 6.68
CA THR A 466 22.22 -3.20 5.57
C THR A 466 22.34 -4.72 5.76
N LEU A 467 23.52 -5.20 6.16
CA LEU A 467 23.74 -6.63 6.43
C LEU A 467 22.95 -7.11 7.65
N PHE A 468 22.98 -6.35 8.74
CA PHE A 468 22.23 -6.62 9.97
C PHE A 468 20.73 -6.68 9.67
N PHE A 469 20.18 -5.67 9.01
CA PHE A 469 18.76 -5.57 8.73
C PHE A 469 18.29 -6.65 7.75
N ARG A 470 19.10 -6.96 6.74
CA ARG A 470 18.83 -8.05 5.81
C ARG A 470 18.75 -9.40 6.52
N ARG A 471 19.69 -9.70 7.42
CA ARG A 471 19.72 -10.97 8.17
C ARG A 471 18.67 -11.04 9.26
N ARG A 472 18.40 -9.95 9.97
CA ARG A 472 17.52 -9.94 11.16
C ARG A 472 16.04 -9.74 10.83
N PHE A 473 15.71 -9.02 9.76
CA PHE A 473 14.32 -8.66 9.44
C PHE A 473 13.89 -9.13 8.05
N ILE A 474 14.63 -8.75 7.00
CA ILE A 474 14.17 -8.99 5.62
C ILE A 474 14.12 -10.48 5.29
N ARG A 475 15.19 -11.24 5.59
CA ARG A 475 15.27 -12.66 5.25
C ARG A 475 14.20 -13.50 5.96
N PRO A 476 14.01 -13.44 7.29
CA PRO A 476 12.92 -14.16 7.96
C PRO A 476 11.54 -13.81 7.42
N LEU A 477 11.27 -12.53 7.14
CA LEU A 477 10.00 -12.10 6.58
C LEU A 477 9.78 -12.66 5.17
N THR A 478 10.83 -12.67 4.36
CA THR A 478 10.79 -13.23 3.00
C THR A 478 10.60 -14.74 3.04
N ASP A 479 11.29 -15.43 3.94
CA ASP A 479 11.15 -16.88 4.16
C ASP A 479 9.69 -17.21 4.57
N LEU A 480 9.11 -16.45 5.50
CA LEU A 480 7.72 -16.59 5.91
C LEU A 480 6.73 -16.32 4.76
N ILE A 481 6.90 -15.22 4.01
CA ILE A 481 6.06 -14.91 2.83
C ILE A 481 6.17 -16.03 1.78
N SER A 482 7.36 -16.56 1.54
CA SER A 482 7.55 -17.68 0.63
C SER A 482 6.83 -18.94 1.10
N GLY A 483 6.86 -19.21 2.42
CA GLY A 483 6.10 -20.29 3.04
C GLY A 483 4.60 -20.14 2.81
N VAL A 484 4.05 -18.95 3.07
CA VAL A 484 2.63 -18.64 2.81
C VAL A 484 2.27 -18.86 1.35
N ASN A 485 3.10 -18.40 0.41
CA ASN A 485 2.83 -18.57 -1.02
C ASN A 485 2.85 -20.05 -1.45
N ARG A 486 3.75 -20.87 -0.88
CA ARG A 486 3.77 -22.33 -1.15
C ARG A 486 2.52 -23.03 -0.60
N VAL A 487 2.06 -22.64 0.59
CA VAL A 487 0.80 -23.14 1.17
C VAL A 487 -0.40 -22.75 0.30
N ASN A 488 -0.45 -21.50 -0.17
CA ASN A 488 -1.49 -21.04 -1.11
C ASN A 488 -1.48 -21.81 -2.44
N ALA A 489 -0.33 -22.35 -2.83
CA ALA A 489 -0.20 -23.23 -4.00
C ALA A 489 -0.55 -24.70 -3.72
N GLY A 490 -0.96 -25.05 -2.50
CA GLY A 490 -1.36 -26.40 -2.11
C GLY A 490 -0.25 -27.26 -1.48
N HIS A 491 0.94 -26.71 -1.24
CA HIS A 491 2.03 -27.42 -0.58
C HIS A 491 1.98 -27.20 0.94
N PHE A 492 1.44 -28.17 1.68
CA PHE A 492 1.29 -28.12 3.15
C PHE A 492 2.43 -28.84 3.91
N ASP A 493 3.44 -29.33 3.22
CA ASP A 493 4.65 -29.94 3.78
C ASP A 493 5.72 -28.90 4.19
N VAL A 494 5.42 -27.61 4.00
CA VAL A 494 6.37 -26.53 4.23
C VAL A 494 6.47 -26.20 5.71
N ARG A 495 7.70 -26.14 6.21
CA ARG A 495 8.01 -25.60 7.54
C ARG A 495 9.00 -24.47 7.42
N VAL A 496 8.64 -23.30 7.93
CA VAL A 496 9.51 -22.12 7.90
C VAL A 496 10.39 -22.15 9.16
N PRO A 497 11.73 -22.05 9.04
CA PRO A 497 12.62 -22.09 10.19
C PRO A 497 12.43 -20.86 11.07
N VAL A 498 12.25 -21.08 12.38
CA VAL A 498 12.20 -19.99 13.36
C VAL A 498 13.62 -19.55 13.67
N GLN A 499 14.02 -18.39 13.14
CA GLN A 499 15.39 -17.87 13.32
C GLN A 499 15.55 -17.07 14.63
N TYR A 500 14.47 -16.47 15.14
CA TYR A 500 14.49 -15.53 16.26
C TYR A 500 13.24 -15.67 17.13
N GLU A 501 13.36 -15.49 18.45
CA GLU A 501 12.25 -15.54 19.42
C GLU A 501 11.63 -14.15 19.65
N ASN A 502 11.25 -13.47 18.58
CA ASN A 502 10.56 -12.18 18.64
C ASN A 502 9.18 -12.28 17.96
N GLU A 503 8.55 -11.15 17.63
CA GLU A 503 7.22 -11.12 16.99
C GLU A 503 7.22 -11.84 15.62
N ILE A 504 8.33 -11.77 14.88
CA ILE A 504 8.49 -12.51 13.62
C ILE A 504 8.59 -14.02 13.92
N GLY A 505 9.31 -14.37 14.98
CA GLY A 505 9.36 -15.74 15.50
C GLY A 505 8.00 -16.29 15.88
N TYR A 506 7.25 -15.53 16.68
CA TYR A 506 5.90 -15.85 17.10
C TYR A 506 4.97 -16.04 15.89
N LEU A 507 5.03 -15.16 14.90
CA LEU A 507 4.25 -15.29 13.67
C LEU A 507 4.66 -16.54 12.87
N THR A 508 5.95 -16.86 12.85
CA THR A 508 6.48 -18.07 12.20
C THR A 508 6.02 -19.33 12.92
N HIS A 509 6.01 -19.34 14.26
CA HIS A 509 5.44 -20.42 15.07
C HIS A 509 3.96 -20.60 14.79
N SER A 510 3.17 -19.52 14.90
CA SER A 510 1.72 -19.53 14.64
C SER A 510 1.40 -20.04 13.23
N PHE A 511 2.21 -19.63 12.23
CA PHE A 511 2.09 -20.11 10.86
C PHE A 511 2.37 -21.62 10.75
N ASN A 512 3.45 -22.11 11.34
CA ASN A 512 3.78 -23.53 11.33
C ASN A 512 2.73 -24.39 12.07
N ASP A 513 2.18 -23.89 13.19
CA ASP A 513 1.13 -24.58 13.95
C ASP A 513 -0.19 -24.66 13.18
N MET A 514 -0.52 -23.60 12.43
CA MET A 514 -1.65 -23.60 11.51
C MET A 514 -1.46 -24.66 10.41
N ILE A 515 -0.27 -24.75 9.79
CA ILE A 515 0.02 -25.79 8.79
C ILE A 515 -0.12 -27.18 9.40
N ALA A 516 0.41 -27.41 10.61
CA ALA A 516 0.29 -28.69 11.30
C ALA A 516 -1.17 -29.07 11.55
N SER A 517 -2.01 -28.09 11.91
CA SER A 517 -3.45 -28.26 12.11
C SER A 517 -4.18 -28.61 10.81
N ILE A 518 -3.82 -27.96 9.70
CA ILE A 518 -4.37 -28.25 8.36
C ILE A 518 -4.03 -29.69 7.95
N ASN A 519 -2.76 -30.11 8.11
CA ASN A 519 -2.34 -31.48 7.79
C ASN A 519 -3.09 -32.52 8.64
N LYS A 520 -3.26 -32.25 9.94
CA LYS A 520 -4.03 -33.13 10.84
C LYS A 520 -5.49 -33.24 10.42
N ALA A 521 -6.13 -32.13 10.07
CA ALA A 521 -7.51 -32.13 9.57
C ALA A 521 -7.64 -32.92 8.25
N GLY A 522 -6.68 -32.76 7.34
CA GLY A 522 -6.62 -33.54 6.09
C GLY A 522 -6.51 -35.05 6.33
N GLN A 523 -5.68 -35.47 7.30
CA GLN A 523 -5.56 -36.88 7.68
C GLN A 523 -6.86 -37.43 8.29
N GLN A 524 -7.53 -36.66 9.15
CA GLN A 524 -8.82 -37.04 9.73
C GLN A 524 -9.90 -37.20 8.65
N LEU A 525 -9.96 -36.30 7.68
CA LEU A 525 -10.87 -36.41 6.55
C LEU A 525 -10.62 -37.69 5.74
N GLN A 526 -9.36 -38.04 5.47
CA GLN A 526 -9.03 -39.30 4.78
C GLN A 526 -9.39 -40.54 5.62
N GLN A 527 -9.27 -40.46 6.95
CA GLN A 527 -9.69 -41.55 7.82
C GLN A 527 -11.22 -41.71 7.80
N TYR A 528 -11.97 -40.61 7.91
CA TYR A 528 -13.43 -40.65 7.80
C TYR A 528 -13.90 -41.16 6.45
N ALA A 529 -13.24 -40.75 5.35
CA ALA A 529 -13.56 -41.25 4.01
C ALA A 529 -13.42 -42.78 3.95
N ARG A 530 -12.32 -43.35 4.46
CA ARG A 530 -12.10 -44.80 4.53
C ARG A 530 -13.13 -45.52 5.42
N GLU A 531 -13.48 -44.93 6.56
CA GLU A 531 -14.48 -45.50 7.47
C GLU A 531 -15.88 -45.49 6.82
N LEU A 532 -16.23 -44.41 6.12
CA LEU A 532 -17.47 -44.29 5.35
C LEU A 532 -17.52 -45.31 4.23
N GLU A 533 -16.44 -45.48 3.46
CA GLU A 533 -16.34 -46.52 2.42
C GLU A 533 -16.58 -47.91 2.99
N SER A 534 -15.94 -48.25 4.11
CA SER A 534 -16.13 -49.54 4.77
C SER A 534 -17.56 -49.74 5.29
N LYS A 535 -18.19 -48.69 5.86
CA LYS A 535 -19.60 -48.75 6.28
C LYS A 535 -20.55 -48.88 5.10
N VAL A 536 -20.28 -48.21 3.99
CA VAL A 536 -21.07 -48.34 2.76
C VAL A 536 -20.97 -49.77 2.24
N GLU A 537 -19.78 -50.37 2.22
CA GLU A 537 -19.60 -51.76 1.82
C GLU A 537 -20.35 -52.74 2.74
N GLU A 538 -20.22 -52.57 4.06
CA GLU A 538 -20.95 -53.38 5.05
C GLU A 538 -22.48 -53.27 4.86
N ARG A 539 -22.99 -52.05 4.71
CA ARG A 539 -24.43 -51.81 4.50
C ARG A 539 -24.92 -52.36 3.17
N THR A 540 -24.11 -52.27 2.13
CA THR A 540 -24.44 -52.83 0.81
C THR A 540 -24.52 -54.37 0.90
N ARG A 541 -23.61 -55.00 1.65
CA ARG A 541 -23.65 -56.44 1.92
C ARG A 541 -24.87 -56.85 2.74
N GLN A 542 -25.16 -56.14 3.84
CA GLN A 542 -26.37 -56.37 4.63
C GLN A 542 -27.65 -56.23 3.79
N LEU A 543 -27.73 -55.20 2.95
CA LEU A 543 -28.87 -55.00 2.04
C LEU A 543 -29.01 -56.16 1.07
N ALA A 544 -27.91 -56.63 0.46
CA ALA A 544 -27.92 -57.79 -0.43
C ALA A 544 -28.44 -59.04 0.30
N ASP A 545 -27.91 -59.35 1.49
CA ASP A 545 -28.34 -60.51 2.29
C ASP A 545 -29.84 -60.41 2.66
N THR A 546 -30.30 -59.22 3.07
CA THR A 546 -31.73 -59.02 3.38
C THR A 546 -32.64 -59.12 2.15
N ASN A 547 -32.19 -58.67 0.98
CA ASN A 547 -32.94 -58.84 -0.26
C ASN A 547 -33.06 -60.31 -0.63
N THR A 548 -31.99 -61.10 -0.54
CA THR A 548 -32.03 -62.54 -0.78
C THR A 548 -32.98 -63.24 0.19
N ALA A 549 -32.92 -62.91 1.49
CA ALA A 549 -33.86 -63.46 2.48
C ALA A 549 -35.33 -63.04 2.23
N LEU A 550 -35.56 -61.83 1.73
CA LEU A 550 -36.89 -61.36 1.33
C LEU A 550 -37.41 -62.11 0.11
N GLU A 551 -36.56 -62.37 -0.89
CA GLU A 551 -36.89 -63.18 -2.07
C GLU A 551 -37.28 -64.61 -1.65
N GLU A 552 -36.50 -65.26 -0.79
CA GLU A 552 -36.82 -66.58 -0.25
C GLU A 552 -38.17 -66.61 0.48
N LYS A 553 -38.44 -65.59 1.32
CA LYS A 553 -39.74 -65.46 2.01
C LYS A 553 -40.89 -65.24 1.03
N ASN A 554 -40.69 -64.44 -0.01
CA ASN A 554 -41.70 -64.21 -1.05
C ASN A 554 -42.01 -65.51 -1.81
N GLU A 555 -40.99 -66.30 -2.14
CA GLU A 555 -41.18 -67.61 -2.76
C GLU A 555 -41.94 -68.57 -1.85
N ALA A 556 -41.55 -68.66 -0.57
CA ALA A 556 -42.22 -69.50 0.42
C ALA A 556 -43.68 -69.08 0.63
N LEU A 557 -43.95 -67.78 0.71
CA LEU A 557 -45.29 -67.23 0.81
C LEU A 557 -46.13 -67.58 -0.43
N THR A 558 -45.54 -67.44 -1.62
CA THR A 558 -46.19 -67.79 -2.88
C THR A 558 -46.55 -69.28 -2.95
N ARG A 559 -45.67 -70.17 -2.47
CA ARG A 559 -45.96 -71.62 -2.35
C ARG A 559 -47.11 -71.87 -1.38
N THR A 560 -47.05 -71.27 -0.18
CA THR A 560 -48.09 -71.43 0.85
C THR A 560 -49.47 -70.96 0.34
N LEU A 561 -49.52 -69.84 -0.37
CA LEU A 561 -50.75 -69.34 -0.99
C LEU A 561 -51.32 -70.31 -2.04
N ARG A 562 -50.45 -70.98 -2.80
CA ARG A 562 -50.86 -71.99 -3.78
C ARG A 562 -51.47 -73.22 -3.09
N GLU A 563 -50.79 -73.75 -2.09
CA GLU A 563 -51.26 -74.90 -1.30
C GLU A 563 -52.61 -74.61 -0.63
N LEU A 564 -52.77 -73.41 -0.06
CA LEU A 564 -54.02 -72.99 0.55
C LEU A 564 -55.17 -72.96 -0.45
N ARG A 565 -54.95 -72.43 -1.66
CA ARG A 565 -55.97 -72.42 -2.73
C ARG A 565 -56.35 -73.83 -3.16
N GLU A 566 -55.37 -74.73 -3.28
CA GLU A 566 -55.64 -76.14 -3.65
C GLU A 566 -56.44 -76.86 -2.56
N ALA A 567 -56.12 -76.64 -1.29
CA ALA A 567 -56.88 -77.19 -0.16
C ALA A 567 -58.32 -76.68 -0.12
N GLN A 568 -58.53 -75.36 -0.29
CA GLN A 568 -59.86 -74.76 -0.36
C GLN A 568 -60.71 -75.36 -1.51
N SER A 569 -60.13 -75.54 -2.69
CA SER A 569 -60.81 -76.15 -3.84
C SER A 569 -61.26 -77.59 -3.56
N LYS A 570 -60.40 -78.39 -2.90
CA LYS A 570 -60.75 -79.76 -2.48
C LYS A 570 -61.91 -79.79 -1.49
N LEU A 571 -61.92 -78.89 -0.50
CA LEU A 571 -62.99 -78.80 0.49
C LEU A 571 -64.32 -78.42 -0.15
N LEU A 572 -64.33 -77.41 -1.03
CA LEU A 572 -65.53 -77.03 -1.79
C LEU A 572 -66.09 -78.19 -2.62
N MET A 573 -65.21 -79.00 -3.22
CA MET A 573 -65.63 -80.18 -3.99
C MET A 573 -66.26 -81.25 -3.08
N GLN A 574 -65.68 -81.52 -1.91
CA GLN A 574 -66.22 -82.47 -0.94
C GLN A 574 -67.60 -82.04 -0.41
N GLU A 575 -67.78 -80.77 -0.10
CA GLU A 575 -69.06 -80.21 0.36
C GLU A 575 -70.16 -80.36 -0.70
N LYS A 576 -69.82 -80.10 -1.96
CA LYS A 576 -70.75 -80.26 -3.09
C LYS A 576 -71.16 -81.73 -3.30
N MET A 577 -70.26 -82.68 -3.13
CA MET A 577 -70.56 -84.12 -3.26
C MET A 577 -71.45 -84.63 -2.13
N ALA A 578 -71.22 -84.18 -0.89
CA ALA A 578 -72.03 -84.55 0.26
C ALA A 578 -73.49 -84.05 0.13
N MET A 579 -73.69 -82.81 -0.34
CA MET A 579 -75.03 -82.27 -0.60
C MET A 579 -75.78 -83.07 -1.68
N LEU A 580 -75.08 -83.52 -2.72
CA LEU A 580 -75.69 -84.28 -3.81
C LEU A 580 -76.16 -85.68 -3.35
N GLY A 581 -75.39 -86.35 -2.49
CA GLY A 581 -75.73 -87.66 -1.95
C GLY A 581 -77.00 -87.66 -1.08
N ASN A 582 -77.16 -86.65 -0.21
CA ASN A 582 -78.37 -86.52 0.63
C ASN A 582 -79.63 -86.28 -0.20
N LEU A 583 -79.55 -85.48 -1.25
CA LEU A 583 -80.71 -85.16 -2.11
C LEU A 583 -81.20 -86.41 -2.86
N ILE A 584 -80.29 -87.23 -3.40
CA ILE A 584 -80.65 -88.41 -4.19
C ILE A 584 -81.29 -89.50 -3.31
N ALA A 585 -80.83 -89.67 -2.07
CA ALA A 585 -81.42 -90.61 -1.12
C ALA A 585 -82.88 -90.26 -0.78
N GLY A 586 -83.19 -88.96 -0.59
CA GLY A 586 -84.56 -88.48 -0.34
C GLY A 586 -85.50 -88.71 -1.52
N ILE A 587 -85.08 -88.31 -2.73
CA ILE A 587 -85.88 -88.47 -3.97
C ILE A 587 -86.18 -89.96 -4.24
N THR A 588 -85.22 -90.86 -4.00
CA THR A 588 -85.40 -92.30 -4.19
C THR A 588 -86.53 -92.86 -3.32
N HIS A 589 -86.60 -92.44 -2.06
CA HIS A 589 -87.61 -92.90 -1.11
C HIS A 589 -89.01 -92.37 -1.47
N GLU A 590 -89.08 -91.11 -1.90
CA GLU A 590 -90.35 -90.48 -2.28
C GLU A 590 -90.91 -90.99 -3.60
N ILE A 591 -90.08 -91.48 -4.54
CA ILE A 591 -90.56 -92.09 -5.79
C ILE A 591 -90.95 -93.58 -5.59
N ASN A 592 -90.23 -94.33 -4.76
CA ASN A 592 -90.56 -95.74 -4.51
C ASN A 592 -91.96 -95.93 -3.91
N THR A 593 -92.38 -95.00 -3.06
CA THR A 593 -93.67 -95.06 -2.36
C THR A 593 -94.87 -95.06 -3.33
N PRO A 594 -95.05 -94.06 -4.23
CA PRO A 594 -96.14 -94.06 -5.21
C PRO A 594 -96.00 -95.18 -6.26
N VAL A 595 -94.78 -95.57 -6.64
CA VAL A 595 -94.54 -96.68 -7.58
C VAL A 595 -95.01 -98.02 -7.01
N GLY A 596 -94.76 -98.28 -5.72
CA GLY A 596 -95.26 -99.48 -5.03
C GLY A 596 -96.79 -99.54 -4.97
N VAL A 597 -97.45 -98.40 -4.74
CA VAL A 597 -98.91 -98.28 -4.80
C VAL A 597 -99.44 -98.55 -6.21
N LEU A 598 -98.78 -97.98 -7.23
CA LEU A 598 -99.10 -98.20 -8.65
C LEU A 598 -99.00 -99.69 -9.03
N ASN A 599 -97.92 -100.36 -8.62
CA ASN A 599 -97.73 -101.79 -8.86
C ASN A 599 -98.86 -102.62 -8.22
N SER A 600 -99.21 -102.29 -6.97
CA SER A 600 -100.29 -102.96 -6.25
C SER A 600 -101.63 -102.79 -6.96
N PHE A 601 -101.96 -101.58 -7.42
CA PHE A 601 -103.19 -101.34 -8.19
C PHE A 601 -103.20 -102.05 -9.54
N VAL A 602 -102.10 -102.04 -10.28
CA VAL A 602 -101.99 -102.73 -11.57
C VAL A 602 -102.14 -104.24 -11.40
N SER A 603 -101.52 -104.83 -10.37
CA SER A 603 -101.68 -106.24 -10.03
C SER A 603 -103.15 -106.58 -9.70
N LEU A 604 -103.80 -105.74 -8.89
CA LEU A 604 -105.19 -105.96 -8.47
C LEU A 604 -106.17 -105.83 -9.65
N ALA A 605 -105.98 -104.82 -10.49
CA ALA A 605 -106.77 -104.60 -11.70
C ALA A 605 -106.57 -105.75 -12.71
N SER A 606 -105.33 -106.23 -12.88
CA SER A 606 -105.04 -107.37 -13.74
C SER A 606 -105.70 -108.65 -13.23
N HIS A 607 -105.63 -108.92 -11.92
CA HIS A 607 -106.31 -110.07 -11.30
C HIS A 607 -107.84 -110.01 -11.43
N ALA A 608 -108.43 -108.83 -11.21
CA ALA A 608 -109.87 -108.64 -11.38
C ALA A 608 -110.29 -108.88 -12.83
N THR A 609 -109.54 -108.32 -13.78
CA THR A 609 -109.76 -108.51 -15.23
C THR A 609 -109.64 -109.97 -15.63
N ALA A 610 -108.64 -110.69 -15.10
CA ALA A 610 -108.46 -112.12 -15.34
C ALA A 610 -109.62 -112.97 -14.77
N LYS A 611 -110.13 -112.64 -13.58
CA LYS A 611 -111.32 -113.31 -13.02
C LYS A 611 -112.57 -113.07 -13.85
N ILE A 612 -112.80 -111.83 -14.30
CA ILE A 612 -113.93 -111.51 -15.16
C ILE A 612 -113.80 -112.24 -16.50
N ARG A 613 -112.58 -112.35 -17.05
CA ARG A 613 -112.32 -113.15 -18.25
C ARG A 613 -112.55 -114.64 -18.04
N ALA A 614 -112.21 -115.20 -16.88
CA ALA A 614 -112.48 -116.59 -16.54
C ALA A 614 -113.98 -116.90 -16.40
N ILE A 615 -114.77 -115.97 -15.86
CA ILE A 615 -116.24 -116.10 -15.80
C ILE A 615 -116.84 -115.99 -17.22
N GLN A 616 -116.32 -115.07 -18.03
CA GLN A 616 -116.73 -114.89 -19.41
C GLN A 616 -116.47 -116.15 -20.24
N SER A 617 -115.33 -116.83 -20.07
CA SER A 617 -115.00 -118.05 -20.82
C SER A 617 -115.63 -119.34 -20.26
N ASN A 618 -116.37 -119.29 -19.16
CA ASN A 618 -116.99 -120.47 -18.56
C ASN A 618 -118.16 -121.02 -19.43
N PRO A 619 -118.17 -122.32 -19.79
CA PRO A 619 -119.19 -122.95 -20.62
C PRO A 619 -120.62 -122.88 -20.09
N GLU A 620 -120.84 -122.73 -18.77
CA GLU A 620 -122.17 -122.63 -18.16
C GLU A 620 -122.76 -121.22 -18.21
N THR A 621 -121.95 -120.20 -18.51
CA THR A 621 -122.39 -118.81 -18.57
C THR A 621 -123.25 -118.56 -19.82
N PRO A 622 -124.42 -117.90 -19.74
CA PRO A 622 -125.29 -117.69 -20.90
C PRO A 622 -124.58 -117.06 -22.10
N GLU A 623 -124.84 -117.58 -23.30
CA GLU A 623 -124.16 -117.15 -24.54
C GLU A 623 -124.35 -115.65 -24.83
N SER A 624 -125.50 -115.09 -24.43
CA SER A 624 -125.82 -113.66 -24.50
C SER A 624 -124.87 -112.76 -23.68
N VAL A 625 -124.25 -113.30 -22.63
CA VAL A 625 -123.27 -112.60 -21.78
C VAL A 625 -121.84 -112.88 -22.27
N ARG A 626 -121.54 -114.14 -22.62
CA ARG A 626 -120.22 -114.58 -23.09
C ARG A 626 -119.74 -113.80 -24.32
N ASN A 627 -120.63 -113.56 -25.26
CA ASN A 627 -120.34 -112.85 -26.51
C ASN A 627 -120.87 -111.42 -26.54
N HIS A 628 -121.18 -110.83 -25.38
CA HIS A 628 -121.69 -109.46 -25.32
C HIS A 628 -120.59 -108.46 -25.77
N PRO A 629 -120.80 -107.67 -26.84
CA PRO A 629 -119.76 -106.81 -27.43
C PRO A 629 -119.18 -105.80 -26.43
N GLY A 630 -120.03 -105.27 -25.55
CA GLY A 630 -119.60 -104.32 -24.50
C GLY A 630 -118.67 -104.94 -23.46
N LEU A 631 -118.85 -106.23 -23.13
CA LEU A 631 -118.01 -106.91 -22.13
C LEU A 631 -116.62 -107.20 -22.70
N LEU A 632 -116.57 -107.73 -23.93
CA LEU A 632 -115.32 -108.03 -24.63
C LEU A 632 -114.46 -106.78 -24.82
N LYS A 633 -115.06 -105.67 -25.27
CA LYS A 633 -114.37 -104.38 -25.44
C LYS A 633 -113.86 -103.83 -24.10
N THR A 634 -114.65 -103.94 -23.03
CA THR A 634 -114.24 -103.46 -21.69
C THR A 634 -113.08 -104.27 -21.12
N LEU A 635 -113.12 -105.60 -21.26
CA LEU A 635 -112.00 -106.47 -20.86
C LEU A 635 -110.72 -106.16 -21.64
N GLN A 636 -110.84 -105.95 -22.96
CA GLN A 636 -109.68 -105.59 -23.79
C GLN A 636 -109.06 -104.24 -23.36
N ILE A 637 -109.88 -103.24 -23.05
CA ILE A 637 -109.39 -101.94 -22.54
C ILE A 637 -108.71 -102.11 -21.18
N LEU A 638 -109.31 -102.87 -20.26
CA LEU A 638 -108.73 -103.11 -18.94
C LEU A 638 -107.38 -103.83 -19.01
N GLU A 639 -107.26 -104.85 -19.86
CA GLU A 639 -105.98 -105.54 -20.08
C GLU A 639 -104.93 -104.59 -20.68
N THR A 640 -105.31 -103.83 -21.70
CA THR A 640 -104.41 -102.86 -22.35
C THR A 640 -103.93 -101.80 -21.34
N ASN A 641 -104.82 -101.30 -20.48
CA ASN A 641 -104.48 -100.33 -19.46
C ASN A 641 -103.57 -100.92 -18.37
N CYS A 642 -103.85 -102.15 -17.90
CA CYS A 642 -102.98 -102.82 -16.93
C CYS A 642 -101.57 -103.05 -17.50
N GLN A 643 -101.47 -103.43 -18.78
CA GLN A 643 -100.20 -103.70 -19.45
C GLN A 643 -99.38 -102.42 -19.68
N THR A 644 -100.06 -101.33 -20.05
CA THR A 644 -99.43 -100.00 -20.20
C THR A 644 -98.93 -99.49 -18.85
N ALA A 645 -99.74 -99.59 -17.80
CA ALA A 645 -99.38 -99.15 -16.46
C ALA A 645 -98.23 -99.99 -15.85
N SER A 646 -98.20 -101.31 -16.09
CA SER A 646 -97.09 -102.18 -15.69
C SER A 646 -95.78 -101.81 -16.39
N THR A 647 -95.85 -101.45 -17.68
CA THR A 647 -94.66 -101.03 -18.44
C THR A 647 -94.11 -99.69 -17.93
N ALA A 648 -94.99 -98.75 -17.57
CA ALA A 648 -94.61 -97.46 -17.00
C ALA A 648 -93.97 -97.62 -15.60
N GLU A 649 -94.55 -98.44 -14.73
CA GLU A 649 -94.00 -98.78 -13.41
C GLU A 649 -92.56 -99.31 -13.54
N ARG A 650 -92.35 -100.30 -14.40
CA ARG A 650 -91.02 -100.94 -14.57
C ARG A 650 -89.97 -99.94 -15.04
N ARG A 651 -90.32 -98.98 -15.90
CA ARG A 651 -89.42 -97.90 -16.34
C ARG A 651 -89.05 -96.95 -15.20
N ILE A 652 -90.03 -96.51 -14.39
CA ILE A 652 -89.78 -95.61 -13.26
C ILE A 652 -88.88 -96.30 -12.22
N SER A 653 -89.16 -97.57 -11.91
CA SER A 653 -88.33 -98.41 -11.04
C SER A 653 -86.87 -98.54 -11.53
N GLN A 654 -86.65 -98.62 -12.85
CA GLN A 654 -85.29 -98.65 -13.42
C GLN A 654 -84.56 -97.30 -13.30
N ILE A 655 -85.25 -96.17 -13.54
CA ILE A 655 -84.66 -94.82 -13.41
C ILE A 655 -84.20 -94.58 -11.96
N VAL A 656 -85.03 -94.93 -10.99
CA VAL A 656 -84.71 -94.79 -9.57
C VAL A 656 -83.49 -95.64 -9.16
N ARG A 657 -83.38 -96.87 -9.68
CA ARG A 657 -82.19 -97.71 -9.43
C ARG A 657 -80.93 -97.15 -10.06
N SER A 658 -81.02 -96.56 -11.25
CA SER A 658 -79.89 -95.90 -11.91
C SER A 658 -79.39 -94.69 -11.11
N LEU A 659 -80.31 -93.86 -10.60
CA LEU A 659 -79.99 -92.72 -9.73
C LEU A 659 -79.26 -93.14 -8.45
N LYS A 660 -79.65 -94.26 -7.85
CA LYS A 660 -79.01 -94.81 -6.64
C LYS A 660 -77.56 -95.28 -6.89
N ASN A 661 -77.21 -95.63 -8.12
CA ASN A 661 -75.86 -96.06 -8.50
C ASN A 661 -74.97 -94.90 -8.99
N PHE A 662 -75.53 -93.70 -9.16
CA PHE A 662 -74.81 -92.50 -9.59
C PHE A 662 -74.17 -91.75 -8.41
N VAL A 663 -74.66 -92.02 -7.19
CA VAL A 663 -74.00 -91.71 -5.91
C VAL A 663 -73.14 -92.90 -5.53
#